data_AF-A0A1G4KDN0-F1
#
_entry.id   AF-A0A1G4KDN0-F1
#
_cell.length_a   1.000
_cell.length_b   1.000
_cell.length_c   1.000
_cell.angle_alpha   90.00
_cell.angle_beta   90.00
_cell.angle_gamma   90.00
#
_symmetry.space_group_name_H-M   'P 1'
#
loop_
_entity.id
_entity.type
_entity.pdbx_description
1 polymer ?
#
loop_
_entity_poly.entity_id
_entity_poly.type
_entity_poly.pdbx_seq_one_letter_code
_entity_poly.pdbx_strand_id
1 'polypeptide(L)'
;MFKQLSQLSKNLTDELAKGLADELNEGQEQFDKNSDLPVDVQAKLRKFDKYEQKYPLLLNAYKAEKAKIEKLAALQKILCENTPISSLEDFDSLTSFFQNTNLKIDMLNDEVKRLTTEKNEQSVELEALRGQLNDKDNQSDVDVSVEDTHKERIELEDRLKTLHGETDQLRKEVETKNAELAKASAKTEALKKASEESATLRAELKDAKEKIGESKHALQEKEEAYRTATAEIKEINTLLDQKTAEYEKVRSEQKLKQNGDNCNAQGGQSANSKTKNRKRKGKNKNSLPVDVQQNATAISDVKPTGENDLSSEIEQLKEIQHKLNALQQDYDALLNRHQKSKEEIQVLKDAESELEKLRIEKEDTVRQLQEAKDELKFKSEELDSNKEILKSVGNELVTAKDQMKDLQSGDNAKVNELKSELESIRVRHSDSIKLYETRQNELKQKITTLETEKSKVAEEANKLKSALEKSSNEYQKLSSNLKKTEETIARLRKENGSITDELREMPALKKSENALKMSVTQKEKTIVYLEQQIKDYSAKEEQTNKLLRESTAESGRLSAKVDQLTRINEGMKNEVRKSEESMEKFIKNNGTLGEKLEVLNEKYATLKDLKSVSHEQVGTIGRQCDELNIKLKEANKRIGFLEDELNESALVVQEKTKELVGMRRTLAEGHSDVGARLQKVENILTSALDEKERLESEFALQATMFQRTIQDLKKSNENLTLQIQELRLKEKNYEYEVNQLKSSNAKVQKASNEDSGKTRELESALLEVRNSLSNSEKKLRSLEIANESFKELNGDLTRKLDRVSKNYKQMSSQLAAAKELKTSRPSSRSNSVFSISDQHSNGVSRRASYTEESGKETQADLNDKIAYIKNVLLGFLEHKEQREMLLPVVSTLLHLDSNDEKRLLISIR
;
A
#
# COMPACT_ATOMS: atom_id res chain seq x y z
N MET A 1 49.50 -73.07 0.81
CA MET A 1 48.86 -71.79 1.19
C MET A 1 48.93 -71.50 2.70
N PHE A 2 48.21 -72.18 3.61
CA PHE A 2 48.29 -71.85 5.06
C PHE A 2 49.71 -71.83 5.67
N LYS A 3 50.59 -72.80 5.31
CA LYS A 3 52.01 -72.76 5.73
C LYS A 3 52.79 -71.55 5.21
N GLN A 4 52.46 -71.05 4.01
CA GLN A 4 53.11 -69.88 3.42
C GLN A 4 52.62 -68.58 4.08
N LEU A 5 51.32 -68.45 4.39
CA LEU A 5 50.86 -67.33 5.23
C LEU A 5 51.47 -67.37 6.63
N SER A 6 51.63 -68.56 7.23
CA SER A 6 52.27 -68.71 8.55
C SER A 6 53.77 -68.39 8.51
N GLN A 7 54.48 -68.70 7.43
CA GLN A 7 55.87 -68.24 7.23
C GLN A 7 55.94 -66.74 6.93
N LEU A 8 54.99 -66.18 6.18
CA LEU A 8 54.92 -64.74 5.94
C LEU A 8 54.68 -63.99 7.25
N SER A 9 53.71 -64.43 8.07
CA SER A 9 53.44 -63.82 9.37
C SER A 9 54.60 -63.99 10.34
N LYS A 10 55.30 -65.14 10.32
CA LYS A 10 56.46 -65.37 11.19
C LYS A 10 57.65 -64.51 10.77
N ASN A 11 57.94 -64.42 9.47
CA ASN A 11 58.98 -63.51 8.97
C ASN A 11 58.63 -62.03 9.23
N LEU A 12 57.36 -61.63 9.05
CA LEU A 12 56.94 -60.26 9.36
C LEU A 12 57.05 -59.96 10.87
N THR A 13 56.78 -60.95 11.73
CA THR A 13 56.91 -60.82 13.19
C THR A 13 58.37 -60.81 13.61
N ASP A 14 59.23 -61.64 12.99
CA ASP A 14 60.66 -61.66 13.25
C ASP A 14 61.34 -60.38 12.71
N GLU A 15 60.90 -59.80 11.58
CA GLU A 15 61.37 -58.50 11.08
C GLU A 15 60.84 -57.33 11.92
N LEU A 16 59.59 -57.35 12.40
CA LEU A 16 59.10 -56.36 13.37
C LEU A 16 59.81 -56.46 14.72
N ALA A 17 60.07 -57.68 15.21
CA ALA A 17 60.82 -57.90 16.44
C ALA A 17 62.28 -57.49 16.29
N LYS A 18 62.88 -57.69 15.12
CA LYS A 18 64.24 -57.26 14.81
C LYS A 18 64.34 -55.74 14.61
N GLY A 19 63.37 -55.12 13.93
CA GLY A 19 63.26 -53.66 13.82
C GLY A 19 63.09 -52.99 15.19
N LEU A 20 62.21 -53.52 16.06
CA LEU A 20 62.10 -53.03 17.44
C LEU A 20 63.35 -53.30 18.27
N ALA A 21 64.07 -54.39 18.02
CA ALA A 21 65.31 -54.70 18.72
C ALA A 21 66.46 -53.78 18.29
N ASP A 22 66.60 -53.52 16.99
CA ASP A 22 67.62 -52.61 16.45
C ASP A 22 67.31 -51.15 16.86
N GLU A 23 66.05 -50.66 16.79
CA GLU A 23 65.65 -49.34 17.34
C GLU A 23 65.86 -49.23 18.87
N LEU A 24 65.85 -50.35 19.61
CA LEU A 24 66.19 -50.36 21.04
C LEU A 24 67.69 -50.50 21.33
N ASN A 25 68.51 -50.83 20.32
CA ASN A 25 69.93 -51.15 20.46
C ASN A 25 70.87 -50.11 19.84
N GLU A 26 70.40 -49.26 18.91
CA GLU A 26 71.17 -48.12 18.37
C GLU A 26 71.61 -47.08 19.42
N GLY A 27 71.06 -47.14 20.64
CA GLY A 27 71.52 -46.36 21.79
C GLY A 27 72.69 -46.96 22.59
N GLN A 28 73.29 -48.09 22.16
CA GLN A 28 74.31 -48.82 22.94
C GLN A 28 75.75 -48.76 22.40
N GLU A 29 76.17 -47.72 21.66
CA GLU A 29 77.61 -47.60 21.32
C GLU A 29 78.16 -46.16 21.27
N GLN A 30 78.26 -45.52 22.44
CA GLN A 30 79.32 -44.54 22.69
C GLN A 30 79.69 -44.49 24.18
N PHE A 31 80.85 -45.08 24.49
CA PHE A 31 81.45 -45.08 25.82
C PHE A 31 82.45 -43.92 25.90
N ASP A 32 82.08 -42.78 26.50
CA ASP A 32 83.07 -41.79 26.89
C ASP A 32 83.56 -42.11 28.31
N LYS A 33 84.74 -42.74 28.40
CA LYS A 33 85.34 -43.23 29.66
C LYS A 33 85.90 -42.12 30.55
N ASN A 34 85.58 -40.85 30.27
CA ASN A 34 86.20 -39.66 30.84
C ASN A 34 85.24 -38.74 31.64
N SER A 35 84.05 -39.21 32.04
CA SER A 35 83.12 -38.41 32.85
C SER A 35 83.05 -38.86 34.31
N ASP A 36 83.54 -38.01 35.22
CA ASP A 36 83.61 -38.22 36.69
C ASP A 36 82.23 -38.22 37.42
N LEU A 37 81.13 -38.48 36.72
CA LEU A 37 79.78 -38.41 37.30
C LEU A 37 79.37 -39.74 37.98
N PRO A 38 78.80 -39.71 39.21
CA PRO A 38 78.36 -40.92 39.91
C PRO A 38 77.35 -41.78 39.13
N VAL A 39 77.47 -43.11 39.29
CA VAL A 39 76.68 -44.12 38.56
C VAL A 39 75.16 -43.91 38.69
N ASP A 40 74.67 -43.49 39.87
CA ASP A 40 73.26 -43.19 40.10
C ASP A 40 72.75 -41.99 39.30
N VAL A 41 73.60 -41.01 39.03
CA VAL A 41 73.28 -39.84 38.19
C VAL A 41 73.24 -40.28 36.73
N GLN A 42 74.21 -41.07 36.27
CA GLN A 42 74.20 -41.66 34.92
C GLN A 42 72.96 -42.55 34.68
N ALA A 43 72.56 -43.34 35.68
CA ALA A 43 71.36 -44.18 35.61
C ALA A 43 70.04 -43.38 35.59
N LYS A 44 70.01 -42.19 36.22
CA LYS A 44 68.87 -41.26 36.12
C LYS A 44 68.86 -40.53 34.78
N LEU A 45 70.00 -40.06 34.28
CA LEU A 45 70.13 -39.45 32.94
C LEU A 45 69.63 -40.42 31.85
N ARG A 46 70.07 -41.68 31.86
CA ARG A 46 69.54 -42.72 30.94
C ARG A 46 68.03 -42.98 31.04
N LYS A 47 67.39 -42.65 32.17
CA LYS A 47 65.92 -42.68 32.29
C LYS A 47 65.29 -41.40 31.76
N PHE A 48 65.92 -40.24 31.95
CA PHE A 48 65.51 -38.99 31.33
C PHE A 48 65.62 -39.04 29.81
N ASP A 49 66.73 -39.50 29.22
CA ASP A 49 66.86 -39.67 27.76
C ASP A 49 65.73 -40.54 27.18
N LYS A 50 65.39 -41.64 27.88
CA LYS A 50 64.29 -42.54 27.48
C LYS A 50 62.91 -41.91 27.62
N TYR A 51 62.73 -40.95 28.53
CA TYR A 51 61.49 -40.16 28.60
C TYR A 51 61.49 -39.02 27.58
N GLU A 52 62.64 -38.40 27.30
CA GLU A 52 62.82 -37.34 26.32
C GLU A 52 62.59 -37.84 24.89
N GLN A 53 62.96 -39.09 24.58
CA GLN A 53 62.62 -39.76 23.32
C GLN A 53 61.13 -40.17 23.25
N LYS A 54 60.55 -40.68 24.36
CA LYS A 54 59.16 -41.18 24.37
C LYS A 54 58.10 -40.09 24.47
N TYR A 55 58.40 -38.96 25.10
CA TYR A 55 57.48 -37.84 25.26
C TYR A 55 57.00 -37.22 23.93
N PRO A 56 57.85 -36.88 22.95
CA PRO A 56 57.40 -36.36 21.66
C PRO A 56 56.58 -37.38 20.86
N LEU A 57 56.92 -38.67 20.93
CA LEU A 57 56.13 -39.75 20.33
C LEU A 57 54.72 -39.82 20.94
N LEU A 58 54.62 -39.81 22.28
CA LEU A 58 53.34 -39.83 22.99
C LEU A 58 52.53 -38.55 22.75
N LEU A 59 53.19 -37.38 22.70
CA LEU A 59 52.56 -36.10 22.39
C LEU A 59 52.02 -36.06 20.95
N ASN A 60 52.75 -36.64 19.99
CA ASN A 60 52.30 -36.75 18.60
C ASN A 60 51.15 -37.75 18.45
N ALA A 61 51.18 -38.88 19.15
CA ALA A 61 50.05 -39.82 19.22
C ALA A 61 48.80 -39.14 19.79
N TYR A 62 48.92 -38.44 20.92
CA TYR A 62 47.82 -37.68 21.53
C TYR A 62 47.28 -36.57 20.62
N LYS A 63 48.15 -35.82 19.93
CA LYS A 63 47.74 -34.82 18.93
C LYS A 63 46.99 -35.46 17.77
N ALA A 64 47.46 -36.59 17.25
CA ALA A 64 46.81 -37.32 16.17
C ALA A 64 45.45 -37.89 16.58
N GLU A 65 45.34 -38.41 17.81
CA GLU A 65 44.10 -38.92 18.38
C GLU A 65 43.09 -37.79 18.68
N LYS A 66 43.53 -36.68 19.25
CA LYS A 66 42.71 -35.48 19.38
C LYS A 66 42.21 -34.96 18.03
N ALA A 67 43.07 -34.91 17.00
CA ALA A 67 42.67 -34.52 15.65
C ALA A 67 41.69 -35.52 14.99
N LYS A 68 41.74 -36.82 15.34
CA LYS A 68 40.71 -37.79 14.95
C LYS A 68 39.38 -37.52 15.66
N ILE A 69 39.41 -37.24 16.97
CA ILE A 69 38.22 -36.90 17.76
C ILE A 69 37.55 -35.61 17.23
N GLU A 70 38.33 -34.57 16.92
CA GLU A 70 37.82 -33.32 16.33
C GLU A 70 37.16 -33.57 14.96
N LYS A 71 37.75 -34.42 14.10
CA LYS A 71 37.14 -34.84 12.82
C LYS A 71 35.87 -35.68 13.00
N LEU A 72 35.85 -36.57 14.00
CA LEU A 72 34.69 -37.40 14.32
C LEU A 72 33.54 -36.54 14.83
N ALA A 73 33.82 -35.56 15.70
CA ALA A 73 32.83 -34.58 16.16
C ALA A 73 32.27 -33.71 15.01
N ALA A 74 33.11 -33.29 14.07
CA ALA A 74 32.66 -32.59 12.86
C ALA A 74 31.75 -33.47 11.98
N LEU A 75 32.10 -34.75 11.80
CA LEU A 75 31.29 -35.72 11.05
C LEU A 75 29.96 -36.01 11.76
N GLN A 76 29.97 -36.16 13.08
CA GLN A 76 28.74 -36.30 13.88
C GLN A 76 27.84 -35.07 13.72
N LYS A 77 28.38 -33.85 13.78
CA LYS A 77 27.61 -32.62 13.57
C LYS A 77 26.94 -32.60 12.19
N ILE A 78 27.70 -32.91 11.12
CA ILE A 78 27.17 -32.98 9.75
C ILE A 78 26.05 -34.03 9.63
N LEU A 79 26.21 -35.20 10.26
CA LEU A 79 25.18 -36.25 10.25
C LEU A 79 23.92 -35.83 11.02
N CYS A 80 24.04 -35.21 12.20
CA CYS A 80 22.89 -34.72 12.97
C CYS A 80 22.15 -33.56 12.27
N GLU A 81 22.84 -32.76 11.45
CA GLU A 81 22.24 -31.67 10.67
C GLU A 81 21.49 -32.18 9.43
N ASN A 82 22.00 -33.25 8.79
CA ASN A 82 21.45 -33.78 7.53
C ASN A 82 20.56 -35.02 7.72
N THR A 83 20.41 -35.54 8.94
CA THR A 83 19.65 -36.76 9.22
C THR A 83 19.14 -36.74 10.68
N PRO A 84 17.93 -37.23 10.99
CA PRO A 84 17.33 -37.16 12.33
C PRO A 84 18.01 -38.00 13.44
N ILE A 85 19.26 -38.44 13.26
CA ILE A 85 20.02 -39.14 14.31
C ILE A 85 20.69 -38.15 15.27
N SER A 86 20.63 -38.44 16.57
CA SER A 86 21.19 -37.56 17.62
C SER A 86 22.58 -38.00 18.13
N SER A 87 23.00 -39.23 17.82
CA SER A 87 24.29 -39.81 18.20
C SER A 87 24.79 -40.74 17.10
N LEU A 88 26.12 -40.88 16.97
CA LEU A 88 26.74 -41.83 16.04
C LEU A 88 26.47 -43.31 16.43
N GLU A 89 25.98 -43.57 17.64
CA GLU A 89 25.67 -44.90 18.15
C GLU A 89 24.34 -45.47 17.61
N ASP A 90 23.45 -44.63 17.05
CA ASP A 90 22.14 -45.04 16.53
C ASP A 90 22.17 -45.35 15.01
N PHE A 91 22.83 -46.46 14.68
CA PHE A 91 22.99 -46.93 13.30
C PHE A 91 21.68 -47.46 12.67
N ASP A 92 20.74 -47.94 13.49
CA ASP A 92 19.48 -48.54 13.03
C ASP A 92 18.49 -47.45 12.56
N SER A 93 18.39 -46.33 13.28
CA SER A 93 17.59 -45.17 12.84
C SER A 93 18.14 -44.56 11.55
N LEU A 94 19.48 -44.46 11.41
CA LEU A 94 20.14 -43.99 10.18
C LEU A 94 19.79 -44.89 8.98
N THR A 95 19.89 -46.20 9.16
CA THR A 95 19.58 -47.19 8.12
C THR A 95 18.10 -47.14 7.72
N SER A 96 17.21 -47.03 8.71
CA SER A 96 15.76 -46.90 8.51
C SER A 96 15.40 -45.60 7.77
N PHE A 97 16.09 -44.49 8.04
CA PHE A 97 15.90 -43.23 7.32
C PHE A 97 16.28 -43.36 5.82
N PHE A 98 17.43 -43.96 5.50
CA PHE A 98 17.81 -44.17 4.10
C PHE A 98 16.86 -45.13 3.37
N GLN A 99 16.37 -46.19 4.04
CA GLN A 99 15.36 -47.08 3.46
C GLN A 99 14.05 -46.32 3.16
N ASN A 100 13.53 -45.52 4.11
CA ASN A 100 12.34 -44.71 3.89
C ASN A 100 12.52 -43.64 2.80
N THR A 101 13.71 -43.03 2.71
CA THR A 101 14.03 -42.08 1.64
C THR A 101 14.09 -42.76 0.27
N ASN A 102 14.70 -43.94 0.16
CA ASN A 102 14.72 -44.72 -1.08
C ASN A 102 13.31 -45.15 -1.50
N LEU A 103 12.49 -45.67 -0.58
CA LEU A 103 11.09 -46.01 -0.86
C LEU A 103 10.28 -44.79 -1.35
N LYS A 104 10.53 -43.60 -0.79
CA LYS A 104 9.91 -42.36 -1.25
C LYS A 104 10.37 -41.97 -2.66
N ILE A 105 11.65 -42.14 -2.99
CA ILE A 105 12.21 -41.92 -4.33
C ILE A 105 11.59 -42.91 -5.34
N ASP A 106 11.46 -44.18 -4.98
CA ASP A 106 10.88 -45.22 -5.83
C ASP A 106 9.39 -44.93 -6.12
N MET A 107 8.59 -44.59 -5.10
CA MET A 107 7.19 -44.17 -5.30
C MET A 107 7.06 -42.93 -6.20
N LEU A 108 7.95 -41.95 -6.06
CA LEU A 108 7.96 -40.75 -6.93
C LEU A 108 8.34 -41.11 -8.37
N ASN A 109 9.32 -42.00 -8.55
CA ASN A 109 9.72 -42.49 -9.88
C ASN A 109 8.60 -43.27 -10.56
N ASP A 110 7.84 -44.08 -9.81
CA ASP A 110 6.70 -44.83 -10.36
C ASP A 110 5.51 -43.91 -10.70
N GLU A 111 5.24 -42.87 -9.91
CA GLU A 111 4.25 -41.85 -10.28
C GLU A 111 4.69 -41.04 -11.51
N VAL A 112 5.98 -40.70 -11.64
CA VAL A 112 6.53 -40.08 -12.86
C VAL A 112 6.38 -40.99 -14.07
N LYS A 113 6.61 -42.31 -13.95
CA LYS A 113 6.34 -43.28 -15.02
C LYS A 113 4.86 -43.30 -15.38
N ARG A 114 3.96 -43.39 -14.39
CA ARG A 114 2.50 -43.43 -14.56
C ARG A 114 1.97 -42.19 -15.29
N LEU A 115 2.41 -41.00 -14.88
CA LEU A 115 2.05 -39.74 -15.53
C LEU A 115 2.65 -39.63 -16.94
N THR A 116 3.81 -40.24 -17.19
CA THR A 116 4.41 -40.30 -18.53
C THR A 116 3.65 -41.25 -19.46
N THR A 117 3.19 -42.41 -18.97
CA THR A 117 2.34 -43.32 -19.76
C THR A 117 0.97 -42.72 -20.04
N GLU A 118 0.30 -42.15 -19.03
CA GLU A 118 -1.01 -41.51 -19.17
C GLU A 118 -0.97 -40.32 -20.16
N LYS A 119 0.11 -39.53 -20.14
CA LYS A 119 0.36 -38.46 -21.12
C LYS A 119 0.57 -39.00 -22.55
N ASN A 120 1.29 -40.10 -22.70
CA ASN A 120 1.54 -40.70 -24.02
C ASN A 120 0.25 -41.31 -24.60
N GLU A 121 -0.57 -41.97 -23.78
CA GLU A 121 -1.88 -42.50 -24.16
C GLU A 121 -2.82 -41.39 -24.64
N GLN A 122 -2.93 -40.28 -23.88
CA GLN A 122 -3.70 -39.10 -24.30
C GLN A 122 -3.18 -38.49 -25.61
N SER A 123 -1.86 -38.51 -25.84
CA SER A 123 -1.27 -38.02 -27.10
C SER A 123 -1.68 -38.89 -28.29
N VAL A 124 -1.70 -40.22 -28.12
CA VAL A 124 -2.13 -41.17 -29.17
C VAL A 124 -3.63 -41.05 -29.43
N GLU A 125 -4.45 -40.85 -28.40
CA GLU A 125 -5.90 -40.66 -28.55
C GLU A 125 -6.25 -39.36 -29.30
N LEU A 126 -5.53 -38.26 -29.01
CA LEU A 126 -5.65 -37.01 -29.76
C LEU A 126 -5.22 -37.14 -31.24
N GLU A 127 -4.21 -37.96 -31.52
CA GLU A 127 -3.73 -38.21 -32.88
C GLU A 127 -4.71 -39.10 -33.67
N ALA A 128 -5.30 -40.12 -33.02
CA ALA A 128 -6.37 -40.95 -33.58
C ALA A 128 -7.65 -40.14 -33.88
N LEU A 129 -8.06 -39.25 -32.97
CA LEU A 129 -9.20 -38.35 -33.18
C LEU A 129 -8.97 -37.36 -34.33
N ARG A 130 -7.71 -36.92 -34.55
CA ARG A 130 -7.34 -36.12 -35.74
C ARG A 130 -7.41 -36.94 -37.03
N GLY A 131 -6.99 -38.21 -37.02
CA GLY A 131 -7.10 -39.10 -38.18
C GLY A 131 -8.55 -39.28 -38.64
N GLN A 132 -9.44 -39.62 -37.71
CA GLN A 132 -10.88 -39.84 -38.00
C GLN A 132 -11.61 -38.58 -38.50
N LEU A 133 -11.06 -37.39 -38.28
CA LEU A 133 -11.61 -36.14 -38.82
C LEU A 133 -11.21 -35.93 -40.29
N ASN A 134 -9.99 -36.34 -40.68
CA ASN A 134 -9.50 -36.26 -42.06
C ASN A 134 -10.16 -37.30 -42.99
N ASP A 135 -10.47 -38.50 -42.49
CA ASP A 135 -11.02 -39.58 -43.33
C ASP A 135 -12.49 -39.35 -43.74
N LYS A 136 -13.19 -38.39 -43.13
CA LYS A 136 -14.60 -38.08 -43.44
C LYS A 136 -14.82 -37.16 -44.64
N ASP A 137 -13.77 -36.51 -45.16
CA ASP A 137 -13.87 -35.59 -46.32
C ASP A 137 -13.73 -36.29 -47.69
N ASN A 138 -13.49 -37.62 -47.73
CA ASN A 138 -12.99 -38.30 -48.95
C ASN A 138 -13.79 -39.54 -49.42
N GLN A 139 -15.13 -39.53 -49.38
CA GLN A 139 -15.90 -40.47 -50.23
C GLN A 139 -17.35 -40.04 -50.53
N SER A 140 -17.61 -39.81 -51.82
CA SER A 140 -18.93 -39.67 -52.42
C SER A 140 -19.08 -40.67 -53.56
N ASP A 141 -20.07 -41.55 -53.49
CA ASP A 141 -20.87 -42.02 -54.64
C ASP A 141 -21.84 -43.13 -54.21
N VAL A 142 -23.12 -42.97 -54.56
CA VAL A 142 -23.93 -43.86 -55.41
C VAL A 142 -25.34 -43.25 -55.48
N ASP A 143 -25.73 -42.85 -56.68
CA ASP A 143 -27.01 -42.22 -57.01
C ASP A 143 -28.15 -43.26 -57.09
N VAL A 144 -29.40 -42.82 -57.32
CA VAL A 144 -30.67 -43.59 -57.49
C VAL A 144 -31.53 -43.79 -56.23
N SER A 145 -31.00 -43.75 -55.01
CA SER A 145 -31.84 -43.52 -53.80
C SER A 145 -32.11 -42.03 -53.55
N VAL A 146 -31.63 -41.17 -54.45
CA VAL A 146 -31.33 -39.77 -54.14
C VAL A 146 -32.58 -38.92 -54.08
N GLU A 147 -33.48 -38.83 -55.06
CA GLU A 147 -34.47 -37.72 -55.09
C GLU A 147 -35.35 -37.54 -53.83
N ASP A 148 -35.91 -38.61 -53.26
CA ASP A 148 -36.73 -38.49 -52.03
C ASP A 148 -35.88 -38.29 -50.79
N THR A 149 -34.73 -38.99 -50.69
CA THR A 149 -33.76 -38.69 -49.63
C THR A 149 -33.08 -37.34 -49.82
N HIS A 150 -33.09 -36.73 -51.00
CA HIS A 150 -32.52 -35.41 -51.27
C HIS A 150 -33.49 -34.32 -50.83
N LYS A 151 -34.82 -34.54 -50.91
CA LYS A 151 -35.80 -33.62 -50.29
C LYS A 151 -35.72 -33.70 -48.78
N GLU A 152 -35.74 -34.89 -48.19
CA GLU A 152 -35.57 -35.04 -46.73
C GLU A 152 -34.19 -34.57 -46.27
N ARG A 153 -33.12 -34.81 -47.04
CA ARG A 153 -31.77 -34.34 -46.73
C ARG A 153 -31.61 -32.85 -46.99
N ILE A 154 -32.29 -32.22 -47.95
CA ILE A 154 -32.30 -30.76 -48.10
C ILE A 154 -33.09 -30.14 -46.94
N GLU A 155 -34.25 -30.68 -46.56
CA GLU A 155 -34.99 -30.17 -45.38
C GLU A 155 -34.23 -30.41 -44.07
N LEU A 156 -33.52 -31.55 -43.93
CA LEU A 156 -32.65 -31.84 -42.79
C LEU A 156 -31.34 -31.06 -42.85
N GLU A 157 -30.80 -30.74 -44.02
CA GLU A 157 -29.57 -29.95 -44.20
C GLU A 157 -29.86 -28.46 -44.04
N ASP A 158 -31.04 -27.98 -44.43
CA ASP A 158 -31.52 -26.64 -44.11
C ASP A 158 -31.89 -26.54 -42.63
N ARG A 159 -32.54 -27.56 -42.02
CA ARG A 159 -32.68 -27.64 -40.55
C ARG A 159 -31.36 -27.76 -39.83
N LEU A 160 -30.37 -28.46 -40.38
CA LEU A 160 -29.02 -28.51 -39.82
C LEU A 160 -28.29 -27.19 -40.04
N LYS A 161 -28.52 -26.45 -41.13
CA LYS A 161 -27.97 -25.10 -41.32
C LYS A 161 -28.63 -24.08 -40.40
N THR A 162 -29.94 -24.17 -40.12
CA THR A 162 -30.60 -23.33 -39.11
C THR A 162 -30.16 -23.72 -37.70
N LEU A 163 -30.14 -25.01 -37.36
CA LEU A 163 -29.67 -25.49 -36.05
C LEU A 163 -28.17 -25.25 -35.86
N HIS A 164 -27.34 -25.32 -36.91
CA HIS A 164 -25.92 -24.99 -36.86
C HIS A 164 -25.73 -23.48 -36.78
N GLY A 165 -26.55 -22.68 -37.48
CA GLY A 165 -26.59 -21.23 -37.33
C GLY A 165 -27.02 -20.78 -35.92
N GLU A 166 -28.02 -21.44 -35.33
CA GLU A 166 -28.45 -21.26 -33.95
C GLU A 166 -27.40 -21.77 -32.96
N THR A 167 -26.74 -22.91 -33.22
CA THR A 167 -25.66 -23.45 -32.40
C THR A 167 -24.41 -22.57 -32.49
N ASP A 168 -24.14 -21.94 -33.62
CA ASP A 168 -23.04 -20.99 -33.82
C ASP A 168 -23.35 -19.62 -33.22
N GLN A 169 -24.62 -19.19 -33.26
CA GLN A 169 -25.07 -18.00 -32.53
C GLN A 169 -24.99 -18.24 -31.03
N LEU A 170 -25.48 -19.38 -30.52
CA LEU A 170 -25.35 -19.78 -29.13
C LEU A 170 -23.90 -20.05 -28.73
N ARG A 171 -23.03 -20.58 -29.61
CA ARG A 171 -21.59 -20.69 -29.36
C ARG A 171 -20.94 -19.32 -29.27
N LYS A 172 -21.25 -18.39 -30.17
CA LYS A 172 -20.73 -17.00 -30.11
C LYS A 172 -21.29 -16.24 -28.91
N GLU A 173 -22.53 -16.51 -28.51
CA GLU A 173 -23.12 -15.95 -27.29
C GLU A 173 -22.47 -16.57 -26.03
N VAL A 174 -22.21 -17.88 -26.02
CA VAL A 174 -21.47 -18.55 -24.93
C VAL A 174 -19.99 -18.12 -24.91
N GLU A 175 -19.33 -17.89 -26.05
CA GLU A 175 -17.96 -17.37 -26.12
C GLU A 175 -17.90 -15.91 -25.68
N THR A 176 -18.85 -15.06 -26.08
CA THR A 176 -18.91 -13.68 -25.59
C THR A 176 -19.28 -13.62 -24.10
N LYS A 177 -20.21 -14.45 -23.62
CA LYS A 177 -20.53 -14.57 -22.19
C LYS A 177 -19.41 -15.18 -21.37
N ASN A 178 -18.66 -16.14 -21.90
CA ASN A 178 -17.46 -16.68 -21.26
C ASN A 178 -16.30 -15.67 -21.29
N ALA A 179 -16.16 -14.87 -22.34
CA ALA A 179 -15.19 -13.77 -22.38
C ALA A 179 -15.58 -12.61 -21.43
N GLU A 180 -16.87 -12.33 -21.27
CA GLU A 180 -17.40 -11.41 -20.25
C GLU A 180 -17.19 -11.97 -18.84
N LEU A 181 -17.45 -13.27 -18.61
CA LEU A 181 -17.19 -13.95 -17.34
C LEU A 181 -15.70 -14.01 -17.01
N ALA A 182 -14.82 -14.24 -17.98
CA ALA A 182 -13.37 -14.23 -17.79
C ALA A 182 -12.85 -12.81 -17.52
N LYS A 183 -13.41 -11.79 -18.16
CA LYS A 183 -13.12 -10.38 -17.85
C LYS A 183 -13.67 -9.99 -16.46
N ALA A 184 -14.83 -10.51 -16.06
CA ALA A 184 -15.40 -10.30 -14.74
C ALA A 184 -14.61 -11.03 -13.66
N SER A 185 -14.21 -12.28 -13.87
CA SER A 185 -13.39 -13.05 -12.93
C SER A 185 -12.03 -12.39 -12.74
N ALA A 186 -11.34 -12.03 -13.84
CA ALA A 186 -10.07 -11.29 -13.80
C ALA A 186 -10.22 -9.94 -13.05
N LYS A 187 -11.32 -9.20 -13.26
CA LYS A 187 -11.63 -8.00 -12.46
C LYS A 187 -11.86 -8.33 -10.98
N THR A 188 -12.54 -9.42 -10.63
CA THR A 188 -12.71 -9.81 -9.22
C THR A 188 -11.41 -10.32 -8.57
N GLU A 189 -10.50 -10.93 -9.32
CA GLU A 189 -9.18 -11.31 -8.81
C GLU A 189 -8.27 -10.09 -8.65
N ALA A 190 -8.29 -9.15 -9.60
CA ALA A 190 -7.62 -7.86 -9.45
C ALA A 190 -8.15 -7.07 -8.24
N LEU A 191 -9.47 -7.04 -8.02
CA LEU A 191 -10.09 -6.42 -6.84
C LEU A 191 -9.74 -7.13 -5.52
N LYS A 192 -9.56 -8.47 -5.53
CA LYS A 192 -9.10 -9.21 -4.34
C LYS A 192 -7.64 -8.89 -4.03
N LYS A 193 -6.74 -8.93 -5.03
CA LYS A 193 -5.33 -8.54 -4.87
C LYS A 193 -5.20 -7.10 -4.40
N ALA A 194 -5.92 -6.16 -5.01
CA ALA A 194 -5.96 -4.77 -4.55
C ALA A 194 -6.53 -4.62 -3.13
N SER A 195 -7.47 -5.48 -2.71
CA SER A 195 -7.99 -5.50 -1.33
C SER A 195 -7.00 -6.12 -0.33
N GLU A 196 -6.21 -7.10 -0.74
CA GLU A 196 -5.16 -7.74 0.06
C GLU A 196 -3.96 -6.79 0.21
N GLU A 197 -3.54 -6.14 -0.88
CA GLU A 197 -2.54 -5.06 -0.91
C GLU A 197 -3.01 -3.84 -0.10
N SER A 198 -4.29 -3.46 -0.16
CA SER A 198 -4.84 -2.42 0.72
C SER A 198 -4.86 -2.83 2.20
N ALA A 199 -4.98 -4.13 2.50
CA ALA A 199 -4.91 -4.65 3.87
C ALA A 199 -3.46 -4.66 4.39
N THR A 200 -2.47 -5.05 3.57
CA THR A 200 -1.05 -4.98 3.96
C THR A 200 -0.58 -3.52 4.10
N LEU A 201 -0.91 -2.65 3.14
CA LEU A 201 -0.60 -1.21 3.23
C LEU A 201 -1.27 -0.55 4.45
N ARG A 202 -2.44 -1.00 4.89
CA ARG A 202 -3.06 -0.54 6.15
C ARG A 202 -2.34 -1.03 7.40
N ALA A 203 -1.80 -2.25 7.39
CA ALA A 203 -0.96 -2.74 8.48
C ALA A 203 0.37 -1.97 8.53
N GLU A 204 1.02 -1.77 7.39
CA GLU A 204 2.26 -0.97 7.28
C GLU A 204 2.03 0.50 7.67
N LEU A 205 0.90 1.11 7.30
CA LEU A 205 0.50 2.44 7.78
C LEU A 205 0.24 2.48 9.29
N LYS A 206 -0.18 1.38 9.91
CA LYS A 206 -0.35 1.31 11.37
C LYS A 206 1.01 1.24 12.06
N ASP A 207 1.88 0.35 11.60
CA ASP A 207 3.24 0.18 12.14
C ASP A 207 4.10 1.44 11.92
N ALA A 208 3.94 2.10 10.77
CA ALA A 208 4.58 3.39 10.50
C ALA A 208 4.04 4.51 11.40
N LYS A 209 2.74 4.52 11.71
CA LYS A 209 2.15 5.48 12.67
C LYS A 209 2.62 5.23 14.11
N GLU A 210 2.75 3.98 14.53
CA GLU A 210 3.34 3.63 15.84
C GLU A 210 4.80 4.11 15.91
N LYS A 211 5.63 3.81 14.90
CA LYS A 211 7.03 4.29 14.82
C LYS A 211 7.16 5.82 14.75
N ILE A 212 6.25 6.51 14.07
CA ILE A 212 6.19 7.98 14.07
C ILE A 212 5.78 8.51 15.45
N GLY A 213 4.88 7.82 16.16
CA GLY A 213 4.51 8.13 17.55
C GLY A 213 5.69 7.99 18.51
N GLU A 214 6.41 6.87 18.44
CA GLU A 214 7.64 6.62 19.22
C GLU A 214 8.71 7.66 18.92
N SER A 215 9.00 7.93 17.64
CA SER A 215 9.95 8.95 17.21
C SER A 215 9.56 10.35 17.70
N LYS A 216 8.27 10.67 17.72
CA LYS A 216 7.76 11.95 18.24
C LYS A 216 7.89 12.04 19.77
N HIS A 217 7.63 10.95 20.50
CA HIS A 217 7.84 10.90 21.95
C HIS A 217 9.32 11.08 22.30
N ALA A 218 10.21 10.36 21.60
CA ALA A 218 11.66 10.51 21.76
C ALA A 218 12.14 11.94 21.43
N LEU A 219 11.52 12.59 20.43
CA LEU A 219 11.85 13.98 20.09
C LEU A 219 11.35 14.97 21.16
N GLN A 220 10.18 14.72 21.78
CA GLN A 220 9.69 15.49 22.93
C GLN A 220 10.57 15.31 24.17
N GLU A 221 10.98 14.08 24.50
CA GLU A 221 11.94 13.81 25.59
C GLU A 221 13.27 14.54 25.36
N LYS A 222 13.76 14.57 24.11
CA LYS A 222 14.96 15.34 23.75
C LYS A 222 14.73 16.84 23.85
N GLU A 223 13.59 17.38 23.42
CA GLU A 223 13.24 18.79 23.61
C GLU A 223 13.16 19.18 25.09
N GLU A 224 12.60 18.31 25.94
CA GLU A 224 12.55 18.52 27.39
C GLU A 224 13.95 18.48 28.02
N ALA A 225 14.80 17.53 27.63
CA ALA A 225 16.21 17.49 28.05
C ALA A 225 17.02 18.71 27.54
N TYR A 226 16.73 19.24 26.35
CA TYR A 226 17.30 20.51 25.88
C TYR A 226 16.77 21.71 26.69
N ARG A 227 15.50 21.70 27.12
CA ARG A 227 14.94 22.74 27.99
C ARG A 227 15.58 22.73 29.38
N THR A 228 15.79 21.56 29.99
CA THR A 228 16.50 21.47 31.28
C THR A 228 17.95 21.89 31.14
N ALA A 229 18.68 21.39 30.13
CA ALA A 229 20.07 21.79 29.87
C ALA A 229 20.21 23.31 29.59
N THR A 230 19.26 23.93 28.87
CA THR A 230 19.27 25.40 28.68
C THR A 230 18.85 26.19 29.91
N ALA A 231 18.10 25.60 30.85
CA ALA A 231 17.83 26.19 32.16
C ALA A 231 19.08 26.11 33.05
N GLU A 232 19.74 24.96 33.12
CA GLU A 232 21.02 24.76 33.83
C GLU A 232 22.11 25.68 33.28
N ILE A 233 22.23 25.83 31.95
CA ILE A 233 23.17 26.80 31.33
C ILE A 233 22.83 28.25 31.72
N LYS A 234 21.54 28.61 31.82
CA LYS A 234 21.15 29.96 32.32
C LYS A 234 21.50 30.13 33.79
N GLU A 235 21.28 29.12 34.62
CA GLU A 235 21.61 29.15 36.04
C GLU A 235 23.14 29.26 36.24
N ILE A 236 23.93 28.45 35.55
CA ILE A 236 25.40 28.55 35.50
C ILE A 236 25.85 29.93 35.01
N ASN A 237 25.23 30.50 33.98
CA ASN A 237 25.56 31.86 33.54
C ASN A 237 25.21 32.91 34.60
N THR A 238 24.07 32.80 35.30
CA THR A 238 23.75 33.73 36.41
C THR A 238 24.72 33.58 37.60
N LEU A 239 25.21 32.36 37.87
CA LEU A 239 26.26 32.12 38.87
C LEU A 239 27.61 32.68 38.39
N LEU A 240 27.92 32.61 37.10
CA LEU A 240 29.10 33.22 36.50
C LEU A 240 29.02 34.76 36.57
N ASP A 241 27.87 35.36 36.29
CA ASP A 241 27.63 36.80 36.40
C ASP A 241 27.74 37.27 37.87
N GLN A 242 27.23 36.48 38.82
CA GLN A 242 27.41 36.74 40.26
C GLN A 242 28.90 36.63 40.67
N LYS A 243 29.61 35.60 40.21
CA LYS A 243 31.03 35.40 40.53
C LYS A 243 31.94 36.43 39.87
N THR A 244 31.63 36.87 38.66
CA THR A 244 32.36 37.97 38.00
C THR A 244 32.08 39.31 38.69
N ALA A 245 30.85 39.59 39.13
CA ALA A 245 30.54 40.77 39.94
C ALA A 245 31.21 40.75 41.33
N GLU A 246 31.35 39.58 41.97
CA GLU A 246 32.19 39.42 43.17
C GLU A 246 33.67 39.67 42.87
N TYR A 247 34.20 39.11 41.77
CA TYR A 247 35.57 39.37 41.33
C TYR A 247 35.82 40.85 41.01
N GLU A 248 34.87 41.57 40.41
CA GLU A 248 35.00 43.00 40.15
C GLU A 248 34.97 43.84 41.44
N LYS A 249 34.17 43.46 42.44
CA LYS A 249 34.21 44.06 43.77
C LYS A 249 35.57 43.84 44.44
N VAL A 250 36.07 42.60 44.50
CA VAL A 250 37.40 42.29 45.03
C VAL A 250 38.50 43.03 44.27
N ARG A 251 38.38 43.17 42.94
CA ARG A 251 39.32 43.93 42.10
C ARG A 251 39.26 45.44 42.35
N SER A 252 38.08 45.99 42.68
CA SER A 252 37.94 47.39 43.10
C SER A 252 38.53 47.64 44.50
N GLU A 253 38.36 46.69 45.41
CA GLU A 253 38.93 46.75 46.78
C GLU A 253 40.46 46.59 46.78
N GLN A 254 41.01 45.77 45.88
CA GLN A 254 42.47 45.69 45.64
C GLN A 254 43.03 46.97 45.01
N LYS A 255 42.28 47.66 44.14
CA LYS A 255 42.72 48.91 43.50
C LYS A 255 42.73 50.14 44.42
N LEU A 256 42.15 50.06 45.62
CA LEU A 256 42.12 51.15 46.60
C LEU A 256 43.27 51.12 47.63
N LYS A 257 44.28 50.26 47.45
CA LYS A 257 45.43 50.12 48.38
C LYS A 257 46.83 50.30 47.77
N GLN A 258 46.96 50.76 46.53
CA GLN A 258 48.25 51.16 45.95
C GLN A 258 48.13 52.51 45.22
N ASN A 259 48.64 53.56 45.87
CA ASN A 259 48.90 54.87 45.26
C ASN A 259 50.17 54.80 44.39
N GLY A 260 50.25 55.66 43.36
CA GLY A 260 51.46 55.84 42.56
C GLY A 260 51.28 56.76 41.34
N ASP A 261 51.30 58.06 41.58
CA ASP A 261 51.66 59.14 40.64
C ASP A 261 50.95 59.33 39.27
N ASN A 262 49.99 60.26 39.29
CA ASN A 262 50.04 61.54 38.56
C ASN A 262 50.35 61.56 37.03
N CYS A 263 49.35 61.83 36.19
CA CYS A 263 49.16 63.18 35.58
C CYS A 263 47.89 63.32 34.71
N ASN A 264 47.45 64.57 34.53
CA ASN A 264 46.16 65.00 33.94
C ASN A 264 46.00 64.80 32.42
N ALA A 265 44.78 64.44 32.00
CA ALA A 265 44.08 65.07 30.86
C ALA A 265 42.56 64.96 31.06
N GLN A 266 41.81 66.04 30.76
CA GLN A 266 40.41 66.21 31.17
C GLN A 266 39.37 65.72 30.15
N GLY A 267 38.18 65.38 30.67
CA GLY A 267 36.94 66.02 30.19
C GLY A 267 36.23 65.38 29.01
N GLY A 268 35.31 64.45 29.31
CA GLY A 268 34.40 63.88 28.30
C GLY A 268 33.29 64.82 27.81
N GLN A 269 32.49 64.32 26.86
CA GLN A 269 31.01 64.35 26.89
C GLN A 269 30.40 63.79 25.58
N SER A 270 29.44 62.88 25.76
CA SER A 270 28.12 62.81 25.11
C SER A 270 27.92 63.23 23.62
N ALA A 271 27.54 62.22 22.83
CA ALA A 271 26.42 62.19 21.88
C ALA A 271 26.39 63.05 20.57
N ASN A 272 25.84 62.39 19.52
CA ASN A 272 25.32 62.95 18.25
C ASN A 272 26.34 63.54 17.25
N SER A 273 26.22 63.37 15.92
CA SER A 273 25.18 62.71 15.10
C SER A 273 25.61 62.38 13.65
N LYS A 274 24.86 61.47 12.99
CA LYS A 274 24.47 61.46 11.54
C LYS A 274 25.51 61.81 10.43
N THR A 275 25.74 60.90 9.47
CA THR A 275 25.11 60.92 8.10
C THR A 275 25.85 60.07 7.02
N LYS A 276 25.08 59.72 5.95
CA LYS A 276 25.45 59.49 4.52
C LYS A 276 26.01 58.13 4.02
N ASN A 277 25.09 57.36 3.43
CA ASN A 277 25.10 56.85 2.04
C ASN A 277 26.45 56.60 1.30
N ARG A 278 26.67 55.35 0.82
CA ARG A 278 26.97 55.06 -0.61
C ARG A 278 26.91 53.58 -1.06
N LYS A 279 25.98 53.33 -1.99
CA LYS A 279 25.91 52.33 -3.09
C LYS A 279 27.13 51.44 -3.49
N ARG A 280 26.80 50.21 -3.96
CA ARG A 280 27.30 49.39 -5.12
C ARG A 280 28.15 48.10 -4.91
N LYS A 281 27.49 46.94 -5.00
CA LYS A 281 27.53 45.90 -6.08
C LYS A 281 28.81 45.72 -6.95
N GLY A 282 29.39 44.51 -6.96
CA GLY A 282 30.29 43.91 -7.98
C GLY A 282 31.13 42.74 -7.40
N LYS A 283 31.04 41.47 -7.85
CA LYS A 283 31.46 40.76 -9.10
C LYS A 283 32.92 40.21 -9.10
N ASN A 284 33.02 38.87 -9.12
CA ASN A 284 34.11 37.91 -9.47
C ASN A 284 35.56 38.38 -9.76
N LYS A 285 36.56 37.57 -9.33
CA LYS A 285 37.45 36.79 -10.23
C LYS A 285 38.40 35.77 -9.54
N ASN A 286 38.77 34.74 -10.32
CA ASN A 286 39.65 33.57 -10.08
C ASN A 286 41.06 33.83 -9.51
N SER A 287 41.73 32.79 -8.98
CA SER A 287 42.91 32.14 -9.64
C SER A 287 43.50 30.93 -8.87
N LEU A 288 44.11 29.99 -9.61
CA LEU A 288 45.06 28.93 -9.23
C LEU A 288 46.40 29.21 -9.97
N PRO A 289 47.59 28.82 -9.45
CA PRO A 289 48.32 27.57 -9.85
C PRO A 289 49.06 26.87 -8.64
N VAL A 290 49.52 25.60 -8.58
CA VAL A 290 50.27 24.66 -9.48
C VAL A 290 51.78 24.98 -9.58
N ASP A 291 52.79 24.11 -9.35
CA ASP A 291 52.94 22.71 -8.81
C ASP A 291 54.47 22.39 -8.58
N VAL A 292 54.88 21.13 -8.29
CA VAL A 292 56.14 20.40 -8.70
C VAL A 292 57.15 19.90 -7.61
N GLN A 293 57.05 18.59 -7.28
CA GLN A 293 58.05 17.48 -7.25
C GLN A 293 59.41 17.40 -6.46
N GLN A 294 59.68 16.15 -5.99
CA GLN A 294 60.90 15.29 -6.11
C GLN A 294 61.83 14.96 -4.90
N ASN A 295 62.44 13.75 -4.97
CA ASN A 295 63.16 12.98 -3.91
C ASN A 295 64.70 13.17 -3.91
N ALA A 296 65.40 12.92 -2.77
CA ALA A 296 66.42 11.85 -2.60
C ALA A 296 67.34 11.94 -1.33
N THR A 297 67.51 10.79 -0.63
CA THR A 297 68.66 10.26 0.16
C THR A 297 69.65 11.13 1.00
N ALA A 298 69.53 10.99 2.34
CA ALA A 298 70.54 10.66 3.39
C ALA A 298 72.01 11.20 3.41
N ILE A 299 72.44 11.82 4.53
CA ILE A 299 73.42 11.31 5.54
C ILE A 299 73.75 12.38 6.64
N SER A 300 74.07 11.89 7.87
CA SER A 300 74.75 12.52 9.04
C SER A 300 74.11 13.67 9.87
N ASP A 301 73.74 13.31 11.10
CA ASP A 301 73.99 13.99 12.40
C ASP A 301 73.66 15.48 12.63
N VAL A 302 72.63 15.73 13.47
CA VAL A 302 72.81 16.07 14.91
C VAL A 302 71.41 16.15 15.57
N LYS A 303 71.20 15.41 16.66
CA LYS A 303 70.09 15.60 17.62
C LYS A 303 70.55 16.53 18.75
N PRO A 304 69.68 17.32 19.43
CA PRO A 304 68.45 16.78 20.02
C PRO A 304 67.22 17.71 20.15
N THR A 305 66.16 17.13 20.76
CA THR A 305 64.96 17.75 21.37
C THR A 305 64.01 18.55 20.48
N GLY A 306 62.88 17.95 20.09
CA GLY A 306 61.73 18.66 19.52
C GLY A 306 60.65 17.84 18.77
N GLU A 307 60.87 16.56 18.47
CA GLU A 307 60.07 15.84 17.45
C GLU A 307 58.84 15.04 17.93
N ASN A 308 58.67 14.80 19.24
CA ASN A 308 57.61 13.91 19.72
C ASN A 308 56.20 14.51 19.57
N ASP A 309 56.05 15.83 19.68
CA ASP A 309 54.74 16.48 19.66
C ASP A 309 54.16 16.50 18.24
N LEU A 310 54.93 16.90 17.22
CA LEU A 310 54.50 16.90 15.81
C LEU A 310 54.15 15.49 15.30
N SER A 311 54.84 14.44 15.76
CA SER A 311 54.48 13.05 15.42
C SER A 311 53.06 12.74 15.91
N SER A 312 52.74 13.11 17.15
CA SER A 312 51.43 12.88 17.74
C SER A 312 50.32 13.71 17.09
N GLU A 313 50.61 14.95 16.68
CA GLU A 313 49.68 15.82 15.96
C GLU A 313 49.39 15.31 14.55
N ILE A 314 50.38 14.73 13.85
CA ILE A 314 50.19 14.10 12.53
C ILE A 314 49.35 12.83 12.64
N GLU A 315 49.50 12.05 13.71
CA GLU A 315 48.64 10.88 13.97
C GLU A 315 47.20 11.31 14.33
N GLN A 316 47.03 12.33 15.16
CA GLN A 316 45.71 12.90 15.46
C GLN A 316 45.04 13.49 14.21
N LEU A 317 45.77 14.18 13.33
CA LEU A 317 45.25 14.68 12.06
C LEU A 317 44.80 13.55 11.12
N LYS A 318 45.57 12.46 11.03
CA LYS A 318 45.15 11.27 10.27
C LYS A 318 43.91 10.61 10.88
N GLU A 319 43.81 10.55 12.21
CA GLU A 319 42.65 10.00 12.90
C GLU A 319 41.39 10.87 12.70
N ILE A 320 41.54 12.20 12.74
CA ILE A 320 40.48 13.17 12.40
C ILE A 320 40.08 13.04 10.93
N GLN A 321 41.02 12.84 10.01
CA GLN A 321 40.74 12.64 8.59
C GLN A 321 40.02 11.30 8.33
N HIS A 322 40.33 10.26 9.10
CA HIS A 322 39.61 8.98 9.06
C HIS A 322 38.19 9.11 9.63
N LYS A 323 38.01 9.88 10.71
CA LYS A 323 36.70 10.21 11.29
C LYS A 323 35.86 11.08 10.35
N LEU A 324 36.47 12.02 9.62
CA LEU A 324 35.82 12.83 8.60
C LEU A 324 35.31 11.97 7.43
N ASN A 325 36.16 11.08 6.90
CA ASN A 325 35.78 10.16 5.83
C ASN A 325 34.68 9.18 6.26
N ALA A 326 34.73 8.66 7.50
CA ALA A 326 33.66 7.83 8.05
C ALA A 326 32.34 8.61 8.16
N LEU A 327 32.38 9.83 8.72
CA LEU A 327 31.20 10.69 8.85
C LEU A 327 30.61 11.10 7.49
N GLN A 328 31.45 11.25 6.47
CA GLN A 328 31.03 11.52 5.09
C GLN A 328 30.40 10.29 4.43
N GLN A 329 30.93 9.10 4.70
CA GLN A 329 30.33 7.82 4.27
C GLN A 329 28.98 7.56 4.96
N ASP A 330 28.85 7.90 6.24
CA ASP A 330 27.59 7.85 6.99
C ASP A 330 26.59 8.89 6.45
N TYR A 331 27.05 10.09 6.10
CA TYR A 331 26.21 11.13 5.47
C TYR A 331 25.67 10.69 4.11
N ASP A 332 26.51 10.11 3.25
CA ASP A 332 26.09 9.58 1.95
C ASP A 332 25.14 8.37 2.11
N ALA A 333 25.36 7.51 3.10
CA ALA A 333 24.43 6.44 3.45
C ALA A 333 23.07 6.99 3.94
N LEU A 334 23.08 8.06 4.74
CA LEU A 334 21.86 8.75 5.19
C LEU A 334 21.12 9.40 4.02
N LEU A 335 21.84 10.04 3.08
CA LEU A 335 21.29 10.67 1.89
C LEU A 335 20.59 9.65 0.99
N ASN A 336 21.24 8.52 0.71
CA ASN A 336 20.65 7.42 -0.06
C ASN A 336 19.42 6.82 0.64
N ARG A 337 19.42 6.73 1.98
CA ARG A 337 18.26 6.28 2.75
C ARG A 337 17.11 7.29 2.70
N HIS A 338 17.43 8.58 2.69
CA HIS A 338 16.45 9.65 2.51
C HIS A 338 15.85 9.69 1.09
N GLN A 339 16.65 9.40 0.06
CA GLN A 339 16.17 9.30 -1.32
C GLN A 339 15.21 8.11 -1.50
N LYS A 340 15.58 6.92 -1.01
CA LYS A 340 14.67 5.75 -1.02
C LYS A 340 13.39 6.00 -0.25
N SER A 341 13.46 6.58 0.95
CA SER A 341 12.28 6.97 1.71
C SER A 341 11.41 8.01 0.98
N LYS A 342 12.02 8.92 0.20
CA LYS A 342 11.30 9.90 -0.63
C LYS A 342 10.62 9.24 -1.84
N GLU A 343 11.24 8.23 -2.45
CA GLU A 343 10.65 7.41 -3.52
C GLU A 343 9.48 6.57 -2.99
N GLU A 344 9.63 5.94 -1.82
CA GLU A 344 8.56 5.22 -1.11
C GLU A 344 7.38 6.15 -0.77
N ILE A 345 7.64 7.37 -0.27
CA ILE A 345 6.61 8.39 0.00
C ILE A 345 5.91 8.83 -1.29
N GLN A 346 6.61 8.90 -2.43
CA GLN A 346 5.99 9.26 -3.70
C GLN A 346 5.06 8.15 -4.20
N VAL A 347 5.48 6.88 -4.15
CA VAL A 347 4.63 5.73 -4.50
C VAL A 347 3.40 5.64 -3.59
N LEU A 348 3.55 5.88 -2.28
CA LEU A 348 2.42 5.94 -1.34
C LEU A 348 1.45 7.08 -1.69
N LYS A 349 1.96 8.25 -2.11
CA LYS A 349 1.14 9.40 -2.48
C LYS A 349 0.35 9.18 -3.78
N ASP A 350 0.95 8.47 -4.74
CA ASP A 350 0.28 8.12 -5.99
C ASP A 350 -0.83 7.07 -5.72
N ALA A 351 -0.57 6.10 -4.84
CA ALA A 351 -1.57 5.16 -4.33
C ALA A 351 -2.68 5.83 -3.48
N GLU A 352 -2.38 6.85 -2.69
CA GLU A 352 -3.39 7.69 -2.02
C GLU A 352 -4.28 8.41 -3.04
N SER A 353 -3.74 8.86 -4.18
CA SER A 353 -4.54 9.46 -5.26
C SER A 353 -5.49 8.45 -5.93
N GLU A 354 -5.05 7.21 -6.12
CA GLU A 354 -5.86 6.11 -6.67
C GLU A 354 -6.98 5.71 -5.70
N LEU A 355 -6.66 5.61 -4.40
CA LEU A 355 -7.64 5.32 -3.35
C LEU A 355 -8.68 6.44 -3.22
N GLU A 356 -8.31 7.71 -3.36
CA GLU A 356 -9.27 8.82 -3.31
C GLU A 356 -10.15 8.88 -4.57
N LYS A 357 -9.63 8.55 -5.77
CA LYS A 357 -10.47 8.35 -6.98
C LYS A 357 -11.50 7.23 -6.78
N LEU A 358 -11.06 6.05 -6.33
CA LEU A 358 -11.94 4.92 -6.03
C LEU A 358 -12.94 5.22 -4.89
N ARG A 359 -12.57 6.10 -3.95
CA ARG A 359 -13.47 6.60 -2.91
C ARG A 359 -14.54 7.52 -3.48
N ILE A 360 -14.19 8.45 -4.37
CA ILE A 360 -15.13 9.31 -5.07
C ILE A 360 -16.10 8.47 -5.93
N GLU A 361 -15.61 7.49 -6.69
CA GLU A 361 -16.46 6.55 -7.45
C GLU A 361 -17.41 5.75 -6.54
N LYS A 362 -16.93 5.33 -5.36
CA LYS A 362 -17.77 4.68 -4.35
C LYS A 362 -18.81 5.63 -3.74
N GLU A 363 -18.46 6.89 -3.55
CA GLU A 363 -19.36 7.91 -2.99
C GLU A 363 -20.44 8.31 -4.02
N ASP A 364 -20.08 8.45 -5.30
CA ASP A 364 -21.04 8.66 -6.40
C ASP A 364 -21.95 7.46 -6.63
N THR A 365 -21.44 6.22 -6.59
CA THR A 365 -22.31 5.02 -6.70
C THR A 365 -23.23 4.85 -5.50
N VAL A 366 -22.80 5.22 -4.28
CA VAL A 366 -23.68 5.31 -3.11
C VAL A 366 -24.72 6.42 -3.30
N ARG A 367 -24.36 7.57 -3.89
CA ARG A 367 -25.28 8.67 -4.17
C ARG A 367 -26.36 8.25 -5.17
N GLN A 368 -25.99 7.58 -6.26
CA GLN A 368 -26.93 7.02 -7.25
C GLN A 368 -27.87 5.98 -6.63
N LEU A 369 -27.37 5.14 -5.72
CA LEU A 369 -28.19 4.16 -5.00
C LEU A 369 -29.16 4.84 -4.02
N GLN A 370 -28.75 5.96 -3.40
CA GLN A 370 -29.61 6.78 -2.55
C GLN A 370 -30.69 7.52 -3.38
N GLU A 371 -30.32 8.13 -4.50
CA GLU A 371 -31.23 8.80 -5.45
C GLU A 371 -32.30 7.80 -5.95
N ALA A 372 -31.90 6.61 -6.43
CA ALA A 372 -32.83 5.56 -6.86
C ALA A 372 -33.74 5.04 -5.72
N LYS A 373 -33.25 5.06 -4.47
CA LYS A 373 -34.03 4.65 -3.28
C LYS A 373 -35.07 5.71 -2.89
N ASP A 374 -34.76 6.98 -3.07
CA ASP A 374 -35.69 8.08 -2.79
C ASP A 374 -36.73 8.23 -3.92
N GLU A 375 -36.38 7.96 -5.19
CA GLU A 375 -37.36 7.77 -6.27
C GLU A 375 -38.35 6.62 -5.99
N LEU A 376 -37.85 5.49 -5.45
CA LEU A 376 -38.69 4.34 -5.09
C LEU A 376 -39.67 4.70 -3.96
N LYS A 377 -39.22 5.47 -2.96
CA LYS A 377 -40.10 5.97 -1.89
C LYS A 377 -41.19 6.89 -2.45
N PHE A 378 -40.81 7.86 -3.28
CA PHE A 378 -41.76 8.79 -3.89
C PHE A 378 -42.88 8.05 -4.64
N LYS A 379 -42.53 7.04 -5.45
CA LYS A 379 -43.52 6.19 -6.13
C LYS A 379 -44.35 5.32 -5.19
N SER A 380 -43.82 4.95 -4.01
CA SER A 380 -44.61 4.24 -2.99
C SER A 380 -45.61 5.18 -2.28
N GLU A 381 -45.22 6.43 -2.03
CA GLU A 381 -46.07 7.47 -1.45
C GLU A 381 -47.18 7.91 -2.44
N GLU A 382 -46.86 8.03 -3.74
CA GLU A 382 -47.86 8.21 -4.80
C GLU A 382 -48.86 7.03 -4.85
N LEU A 383 -48.40 5.79 -4.70
CA LEU A 383 -49.28 4.61 -4.68
C LEU A 383 -50.20 4.59 -3.45
N ASP A 384 -49.72 5.02 -2.29
CA ASP A 384 -50.53 5.08 -1.07
C ASP A 384 -51.52 6.25 -1.08
N SER A 385 -51.14 7.42 -1.61
CA SER A 385 -52.04 8.54 -1.90
C SER A 385 -53.17 8.12 -2.86
N ASN A 386 -52.83 7.41 -3.94
CA ASN A 386 -53.82 6.87 -4.88
C ASN A 386 -54.77 5.84 -4.22
N LYS A 387 -54.28 5.00 -3.29
CA LYS A 387 -55.16 4.09 -2.50
C LYS A 387 -56.11 4.87 -1.60
N GLU A 388 -55.66 5.97 -1.00
CA GLU A 388 -56.49 6.78 -0.11
C GLU A 388 -57.60 7.53 -0.88
N ILE A 389 -57.30 8.04 -2.07
CA ILE A 389 -58.29 8.63 -2.99
C ILE A 389 -59.32 7.57 -3.46
N LEU A 390 -58.90 6.35 -3.77
CA LEU A 390 -59.84 5.26 -4.06
C LEU A 390 -60.74 4.91 -2.87
N LYS A 391 -60.26 5.13 -1.64
CA LYS A 391 -61.00 4.85 -0.40
C LYS A 391 -62.04 5.93 -0.09
N SER A 392 -61.75 7.21 -0.37
CA SER A 392 -62.75 8.28 -0.25
C SER A 392 -63.87 8.14 -1.30
N VAL A 393 -63.52 7.90 -2.56
CA VAL A 393 -64.49 7.65 -3.64
C VAL A 393 -65.37 6.42 -3.34
N GLY A 394 -64.80 5.37 -2.74
CA GLY A 394 -65.57 4.22 -2.27
C GLY A 394 -66.58 4.56 -1.18
N ASN A 395 -66.20 5.41 -0.21
CA ASN A 395 -67.09 5.84 0.88
C ASN A 395 -68.22 6.76 0.39
N GLU A 396 -67.92 7.70 -0.53
CA GLU A 396 -68.93 8.59 -1.13
C GLU A 396 -69.98 7.84 -1.97
N LEU A 397 -69.57 6.75 -2.63
CA LEU A 397 -70.48 5.91 -3.41
C LEU A 397 -71.42 5.06 -2.53
N VAL A 398 -71.03 4.78 -1.29
CA VAL A 398 -71.89 4.12 -0.30
C VAL A 398 -72.90 5.09 0.30
N THR A 399 -72.47 6.30 0.71
CA THR A 399 -73.39 7.31 1.28
C THR A 399 -74.44 7.77 0.26
N ALA A 400 -74.07 7.94 -1.01
CA ALA A 400 -75.03 8.22 -2.10
C ALA A 400 -76.04 7.07 -2.30
N LYS A 401 -75.64 5.82 -2.05
CA LYS A 401 -76.50 4.64 -2.20
C LYS A 401 -77.51 4.48 -1.06
N ASP A 402 -77.11 4.82 0.16
CA ASP A 402 -78.03 4.82 1.31
C ASP A 402 -79.06 5.96 1.19
N GLN A 403 -78.66 7.16 0.74
CA GLN A 403 -79.59 8.27 0.49
C GLN A 403 -80.64 7.98 -0.59
N MET A 404 -80.34 7.14 -1.58
CA MET A 404 -81.34 6.70 -2.58
C MET A 404 -82.39 5.73 -2.02
N LYS A 405 -82.14 5.12 -0.86
CA LYS A 405 -83.03 4.09 -0.29
C LYS A 405 -84.24 4.69 0.44
N ASP A 406 -84.10 5.91 0.99
CA ASP A 406 -85.11 6.52 1.85
C ASP A 406 -86.24 7.24 1.09
N LEU A 407 -86.14 7.41 -0.24
CA LEU A 407 -87.08 8.18 -1.07
C LEU A 407 -88.14 7.33 -1.82
N GLN A 408 -88.22 6.01 -1.61
CA GLN A 408 -89.10 5.11 -2.36
C GLN A 408 -90.50 4.90 -1.75
N SER A 409 -91.31 5.96 -1.59
CA SER A 409 -92.76 5.82 -1.39
C SER A 409 -93.59 7.04 -1.82
N GLY A 410 -94.02 7.07 -3.10
CA GLY A 410 -95.00 8.07 -3.60
C GLY A 410 -95.27 8.06 -5.12
N ASP A 411 -96.56 7.92 -5.46
CA ASP A 411 -97.25 8.23 -6.74
C ASP A 411 -96.99 7.48 -8.06
N ASN A 412 -98.04 6.78 -8.51
CA ASN A 412 -98.03 5.69 -9.51
C ASN A 412 -98.13 6.10 -11.00
N ALA A 413 -98.23 7.39 -11.35
CA ALA A 413 -98.36 7.80 -12.76
C ALA A 413 -96.99 7.89 -13.47
N LYS A 414 -96.03 8.61 -12.86
CA LYS A 414 -94.63 8.66 -13.33
C LYS A 414 -93.97 7.29 -13.25
N VAL A 415 -94.42 6.42 -12.34
CA VAL A 415 -93.91 5.05 -12.15
C VAL A 415 -93.97 4.19 -13.41
N ASN A 416 -94.89 4.39 -14.37
CA ASN A 416 -94.92 3.56 -15.57
C ASN A 416 -93.98 4.05 -16.70
N GLU A 417 -93.78 5.37 -16.81
CA GLU A 417 -92.79 5.95 -17.73
C GLU A 417 -91.37 5.77 -17.17
N LEU A 418 -91.19 6.06 -15.87
CA LEU A 418 -89.98 5.70 -15.13
C LEU A 418 -89.76 4.18 -15.05
N LYS A 419 -90.77 3.31 -15.25
CA LYS A 419 -90.53 1.86 -15.39
C LYS A 419 -89.93 1.51 -16.74
N SER A 420 -90.33 2.16 -17.85
CA SER A 420 -89.69 1.89 -19.14
C SER A 420 -88.27 2.44 -19.17
N GLU A 421 -88.05 3.62 -18.57
CA GLU A 421 -86.70 4.14 -18.35
C GLU A 421 -85.91 3.29 -17.35
N LEU A 422 -86.46 2.88 -16.20
CA LEU A 422 -85.83 1.95 -15.26
C LEU A 422 -85.54 0.59 -15.86
N GLU A 423 -86.35 0.09 -16.81
CA GLU A 423 -86.06 -1.18 -17.47
C GLU A 423 -84.96 -0.99 -18.52
N SER A 424 -84.92 0.14 -19.25
CA SER A 424 -83.78 0.49 -20.12
C SER A 424 -82.48 0.71 -19.33
N ILE A 425 -82.58 1.32 -18.15
CA ILE A 425 -81.49 1.58 -17.21
C ILE A 425 -81.09 0.27 -16.51
N ARG A 426 -82.03 -0.65 -16.22
CA ARG A 426 -81.75 -2.01 -15.74
C ARG A 426 -81.07 -2.85 -16.79
N VAL A 427 -81.45 -2.80 -18.05
CA VAL A 427 -80.76 -3.52 -19.13
C VAL A 427 -79.33 -2.98 -19.23
N ARG A 428 -79.15 -1.65 -19.33
CA ARG A 428 -77.81 -1.02 -19.30
C ARG A 428 -77.01 -1.35 -18.04
N HIS A 429 -77.64 -1.38 -16.86
CA HIS A 429 -76.98 -1.80 -15.63
C HIS A 429 -76.69 -3.29 -15.62
N SER A 430 -77.53 -4.16 -16.19
CA SER A 430 -77.27 -5.60 -16.30
C SER A 430 -76.11 -5.88 -17.23
N ASP A 431 -75.99 -5.13 -18.32
CA ASP A 431 -74.88 -5.25 -19.27
C ASP A 431 -73.60 -4.63 -18.70
N SER A 432 -73.73 -3.52 -17.95
CA SER A 432 -72.63 -2.96 -17.16
C SER A 432 -72.18 -3.94 -16.05
N ILE A 433 -73.10 -4.60 -15.35
CA ILE A 433 -72.82 -5.61 -14.32
C ILE A 433 -72.14 -6.81 -14.95
N LYS A 434 -72.60 -7.33 -16.10
CA LYS A 434 -71.90 -8.38 -16.85
C LYS A 434 -70.49 -7.95 -17.25
N LEU A 435 -70.31 -6.70 -17.71
CA LEU A 435 -68.99 -6.12 -18.00
C LEU A 435 -68.10 -5.98 -16.75
N TYR A 436 -68.68 -5.68 -15.59
CA TYR A 436 -67.95 -5.66 -14.32
C TYR A 436 -67.64 -7.06 -13.80
N GLU A 437 -68.53 -8.05 -14.00
CA GLU A 437 -68.29 -9.46 -13.64
C GLU A 437 -67.23 -10.11 -14.53
N THR A 438 -67.28 -9.90 -15.85
CA THR A 438 -66.21 -10.37 -16.76
C THR A 438 -64.88 -9.70 -16.40
N ARG A 439 -64.85 -8.39 -16.19
CA ARG A 439 -63.64 -7.66 -15.78
C ARG A 439 -63.15 -8.05 -14.38
N GLN A 440 -64.04 -8.38 -13.45
CA GLN A 440 -63.68 -8.89 -12.13
C GLN A 440 -63.11 -10.31 -12.21
N ASN A 441 -63.63 -11.14 -13.12
CA ASN A 441 -63.09 -12.48 -13.37
C ASN A 441 -61.74 -12.43 -14.12
N GLU A 442 -61.55 -11.50 -15.07
CA GLU A 442 -60.24 -11.20 -15.68
C GLU A 442 -59.24 -10.68 -14.64
N LEU A 443 -59.65 -9.79 -13.74
CA LEU A 443 -58.81 -9.29 -12.66
C LEU A 443 -58.46 -10.41 -11.65
N LYS A 444 -59.41 -11.29 -11.31
CA LYS A 444 -59.13 -12.49 -10.50
C LYS A 444 -58.14 -13.41 -11.21
N GLN A 445 -58.31 -13.67 -12.50
CA GLN A 445 -57.35 -14.46 -13.28
C GLN A 445 -55.95 -13.82 -13.26
N LYS A 446 -55.86 -12.50 -13.50
CA LYS A 446 -54.59 -11.76 -13.42
C LYS A 446 -53.97 -11.76 -12.03
N ILE A 447 -54.77 -11.70 -10.96
CA ILE A 447 -54.30 -11.86 -9.59
C ILE A 447 -53.73 -13.27 -9.40
N THR A 448 -54.45 -14.32 -9.82
CA THR A 448 -53.95 -15.70 -9.70
C THR A 448 -52.69 -15.94 -10.53
N THR A 449 -52.55 -15.37 -11.74
CA THR A 449 -51.31 -15.49 -12.52
C THR A 449 -50.16 -14.77 -11.82
N LEU A 450 -50.37 -13.53 -11.34
CA LEU A 450 -49.37 -12.77 -10.58
C LEU A 450 -48.99 -13.46 -9.25
N GLU A 451 -49.92 -14.16 -8.60
CA GLU A 451 -49.63 -14.98 -7.41
C GLU A 451 -48.80 -16.22 -7.76
N THR A 452 -49.07 -16.90 -8.88
CA THR A 452 -48.20 -17.98 -9.37
C THR A 452 -46.82 -17.49 -9.83
N GLU A 453 -46.72 -16.31 -10.43
CA GLU A 453 -45.45 -15.69 -10.81
C GLU A 453 -44.66 -15.27 -9.57
N LYS A 454 -45.30 -14.65 -8.58
CA LYS A 454 -44.68 -14.33 -7.29
C LYS A 454 -44.19 -15.59 -6.55
N SER A 455 -44.92 -16.70 -6.64
CA SER A 455 -44.48 -18.01 -6.14
C SER A 455 -43.23 -18.52 -6.88
N LYS A 456 -43.22 -18.50 -8.21
CA LYS A 456 -42.05 -18.90 -9.02
C LYS A 456 -40.82 -18.03 -8.74
N VAL A 457 -40.99 -16.71 -8.68
CA VAL A 457 -39.93 -15.75 -8.34
C VAL A 457 -39.41 -15.98 -6.91
N ALA A 458 -40.26 -16.36 -5.95
CA ALA A 458 -39.82 -16.72 -4.61
C ALA A 458 -39.02 -18.04 -4.58
N GLU A 459 -39.40 -19.04 -5.39
CA GLU A 459 -38.62 -20.27 -5.56
C GLU A 459 -37.27 -20.01 -6.26
N GLU A 460 -37.24 -19.16 -7.28
CA GLU A 460 -36.01 -18.76 -7.97
C GLU A 460 -35.09 -17.95 -7.06
N ALA A 461 -35.64 -17.01 -6.27
CA ALA A 461 -34.89 -16.30 -5.24
C ALA A 461 -34.30 -17.23 -4.18
N ASN A 462 -35.02 -18.28 -3.77
CA ASN A 462 -34.52 -19.30 -2.86
C ASN A 462 -33.44 -20.22 -3.50
N LYS A 463 -33.61 -20.59 -4.77
CA LYS A 463 -32.59 -21.32 -5.55
C LYS A 463 -31.31 -20.49 -5.67
N LEU A 464 -31.43 -19.21 -6.04
CA LEU A 464 -30.32 -18.25 -6.10
C LEU A 464 -29.65 -18.06 -4.73
N LYS A 465 -30.42 -17.98 -3.64
CA LYS A 465 -29.86 -17.96 -2.27
C LYS A 465 -29.03 -19.21 -1.99
N SER A 466 -29.55 -20.40 -2.29
CA SER A 466 -28.83 -21.66 -2.06
C SER A 466 -27.57 -21.80 -2.94
N ALA A 467 -27.58 -21.22 -4.15
CA ALA A 467 -26.42 -21.17 -5.04
C ALA A 467 -25.37 -20.16 -4.52
N LEU A 468 -25.81 -18.99 -4.05
CA LEU A 468 -24.95 -17.99 -3.42
C LEU A 468 -24.31 -18.53 -2.14
N GLU A 469 -25.05 -19.30 -1.35
CA GLU A 469 -24.56 -19.93 -0.12
C GLU A 469 -23.55 -21.05 -0.41
N LYS A 470 -23.76 -21.86 -1.46
CA LYS A 470 -22.75 -22.81 -1.97
C LYS A 470 -21.50 -22.09 -2.47
N SER A 471 -21.65 -21.06 -3.29
CA SER A 471 -20.54 -20.25 -3.81
C SER A 471 -19.78 -19.54 -2.69
N SER A 472 -20.47 -19.06 -1.65
CA SER A 472 -19.86 -18.48 -0.45
C SER A 472 -19.05 -19.50 0.35
N ASN A 473 -19.56 -20.73 0.51
CA ASN A 473 -18.83 -21.83 1.16
C ASN A 473 -17.62 -22.30 0.34
N GLU A 474 -17.73 -22.33 -0.99
CA GLU A 474 -16.60 -22.57 -1.90
C GLU A 474 -15.57 -21.45 -1.82
N TYR A 475 -16.01 -20.18 -1.72
CA TYR A 475 -15.14 -19.03 -1.53
C TYR A 475 -14.42 -19.07 -0.18
N GLN A 476 -15.07 -19.49 0.90
CA GLN A 476 -14.40 -19.73 2.19
C GLN A 476 -13.37 -20.87 2.11
N LYS A 477 -13.68 -21.98 1.43
CA LYS A 477 -12.73 -23.08 1.22
C LYS A 477 -11.53 -22.63 0.39
N LEU A 478 -11.76 -21.93 -0.72
CA LEU A 478 -10.71 -21.35 -1.56
C LEU A 478 -9.87 -20.34 -0.78
N SER A 479 -10.47 -19.44 0.01
CA SER A 479 -9.74 -18.52 0.89
C SER A 479 -8.90 -19.26 1.94
N SER A 480 -9.42 -20.33 2.55
CA SER A 480 -8.67 -21.15 3.51
C SER A 480 -7.50 -21.90 2.86
N ASN A 481 -7.64 -22.31 1.60
CA ASN A 481 -6.57 -22.93 0.83
C ASN A 481 -5.56 -21.89 0.35
N LEU A 482 -6.00 -20.68 -0.02
CA LEU A 482 -5.15 -19.58 -0.42
C LEU A 482 -4.22 -19.18 0.75
N LYS A 483 -4.75 -19.06 1.96
CA LYS A 483 -3.95 -18.88 3.19
C LYS A 483 -2.93 -20.00 3.42
N LYS A 484 -3.31 -21.26 3.24
CA LYS A 484 -2.35 -22.38 3.32
C LYS A 484 -1.27 -22.28 2.25
N THR A 485 -1.63 -21.88 1.02
CA THR A 485 -0.63 -21.67 -0.03
C THR A 485 0.29 -20.49 0.27
N GLU A 486 -0.23 -19.38 0.82
CA GLU A 486 0.58 -18.26 1.30
C GLU A 486 1.53 -18.68 2.42
N GLU A 487 1.07 -19.48 3.38
CA GLU A 487 1.94 -20.05 4.42
C GLU A 487 3.04 -20.94 3.82
N THR A 488 2.73 -21.77 2.81
CA THR A 488 3.76 -22.56 2.11
C THR A 488 4.72 -21.69 1.29
N ILE A 489 4.23 -20.63 0.64
CA ILE A 489 5.06 -19.67 -0.11
C ILE A 489 5.94 -18.87 0.87
N ALA A 490 5.46 -18.54 2.06
CA ALA A 490 6.23 -17.88 3.10
C ALA A 490 7.34 -18.80 3.66
N ARG A 491 7.08 -20.11 3.81
CA ARG A 491 8.11 -21.11 4.16
C ARG A 491 9.14 -21.26 3.04
N LEU A 492 8.71 -21.46 1.79
CA LEU A 492 9.59 -21.52 0.62
C LEU A 492 10.38 -20.23 0.41
N ARG A 493 9.85 -19.05 0.76
CA ARG A 493 10.61 -17.79 0.76
C ARG A 493 11.66 -17.73 1.86
N LYS A 494 11.40 -18.30 3.05
CA LYS A 494 12.41 -18.43 4.11
C LYS A 494 13.51 -19.43 3.74
N GLU A 495 13.14 -20.58 3.16
CA GLU A 495 14.09 -21.58 2.67
C GLU A 495 14.91 -21.06 1.48
N ASN A 496 14.30 -20.37 0.51
CA ASN A 496 15.05 -19.66 -0.53
C ASN A 496 15.95 -18.56 0.06
N GLY A 497 15.53 -17.92 1.16
CA GLY A 497 16.35 -16.98 1.92
C GLY A 497 17.60 -17.65 2.50
N SER A 498 17.45 -18.76 3.24
CA SER A 498 18.59 -19.49 3.80
C SER A 498 19.48 -20.06 2.70
N ILE A 499 18.93 -20.64 1.64
CA ILE A 499 19.68 -21.10 0.46
C ILE A 499 20.43 -19.93 -0.21
N THR A 500 19.88 -18.72 -0.23
CA THR A 500 20.56 -17.53 -0.78
C THR A 500 21.71 -17.07 0.12
N ASP A 501 21.56 -17.17 1.45
CA ASP A 501 22.62 -16.84 2.40
C ASP A 501 23.72 -17.94 2.42
N GLU A 502 23.36 -19.21 2.32
CA GLU A 502 24.29 -20.33 2.04
C GLU A 502 25.03 -20.09 0.70
N LEU A 503 24.34 -19.62 -0.34
CA LEU A 503 24.96 -19.21 -1.61
C LEU A 503 25.91 -18.01 -1.49
N ARG A 504 25.75 -17.17 -0.46
CA ARG A 504 26.68 -16.07 -0.12
C ARG A 504 27.87 -16.54 0.70
N GLU A 505 27.71 -17.60 1.50
CA GLU A 505 28.82 -18.27 2.17
C GLU A 505 29.66 -19.14 1.22
N MET A 506 29.06 -19.71 0.16
CA MET A 506 29.77 -20.50 -0.85
C MET A 506 30.98 -19.77 -1.50
N PRO A 507 30.93 -18.47 -1.86
CA PRO A 507 32.10 -17.68 -2.24
C PRO A 507 33.19 -17.55 -1.15
N ALA A 508 32.82 -17.48 0.12
CA ALA A 508 33.77 -17.43 1.23
C ALA A 508 34.43 -18.79 1.45
N LEU A 509 33.65 -19.88 1.38
CA LEU A 509 34.12 -21.27 1.40
C LEU A 509 35.01 -21.58 0.18
N LYS A 510 34.68 -21.11 -1.03
CA LYS A 510 35.56 -21.24 -2.20
C LYS A 510 36.86 -20.44 -2.06
N LYS A 511 36.84 -19.29 -1.39
CA LYS A 511 38.08 -18.53 -1.09
C LYS A 511 38.95 -19.28 -0.07
N SER A 512 38.38 -19.87 0.98
CA SER A 512 39.14 -20.66 1.94
C SER A 512 39.61 -22.00 1.34
N GLU A 513 38.80 -22.66 0.51
CA GLU A 513 39.18 -23.86 -0.26
C GLU A 513 40.35 -23.56 -1.21
N ASN A 514 40.31 -22.44 -1.94
CA ASN A 514 41.42 -22.02 -2.80
C ASN A 514 42.68 -21.66 -2.00
N ALA A 515 42.54 -21.01 -0.83
CA ALA A 515 43.67 -20.76 0.07
C ALA A 515 44.28 -22.06 0.63
N LEU A 516 43.44 -23.03 1.00
CA LEU A 516 43.91 -24.37 1.38
C LEU A 516 44.56 -25.10 0.21
N LYS A 517 44.01 -25.05 -1.01
CA LYS A 517 44.63 -25.62 -2.22
C LYS A 517 45.98 -24.97 -2.54
N MET A 518 46.12 -23.66 -2.36
CA MET A 518 47.42 -22.98 -2.49
C MET A 518 48.41 -23.44 -1.39
N SER A 519 47.95 -23.61 -0.15
CA SER A 519 48.81 -24.15 0.93
C SER A 519 49.17 -25.63 0.72
N VAL A 520 48.25 -26.45 0.22
CA VAL A 520 48.47 -27.86 -0.12
C VAL A 520 49.46 -27.97 -1.28
N THR A 521 49.25 -27.24 -2.38
CA THR A 521 50.21 -27.25 -3.52
C THR A 521 51.58 -26.68 -3.17
N GLN A 522 51.67 -25.73 -2.23
CA GLN A 522 52.95 -25.32 -1.64
C GLN A 522 53.58 -26.46 -0.82
N LYS A 523 52.80 -27.15 0.03
CA LYS A 523 53.27 -28.29 0.82
C LYS A 523 53.69 -29.47 -0.06
N GLU A 524 52.95 -29.77 -1.12
CA GLU A 524 53.29 -30.76 -2.14
C GLU A 524 54.61 -30.40 -2.83
N LYS A 525 54.83 -29.14 -3.20
CA LYS A 525 56.14 -28.69 -3.73
C LYS A 525 57.27 -28.85 -2.70
N THR A 526 57.04 -28.56 -1.42
CA THR A 526 58.04 -28.83 -0.38
C THR A 526 58.26 -30.31 -0.12
N ILE A 527 57.21 -31.14 -0.22
CA ILE A 527 57.31 -32.61 -0.11
C ILE A 527 58.12 -33.14 -1.28
N VAL A 528 57.81 -32.77 -2.53
CA VAL A 528 58.58 -33.18 -3.71
C VAL A 528 60.04 -32.71 -3.63
N TYR A 529 60.31 -31.51 -3.10
CA TYR A 529 61.67 -31.05 -2.85
C TYR A 529 62.39 -31.88 -1.78
N LEU A 530 61.71 -32.21 -0.68
CA LEU A 530 62.25 -33.06 0.38
C LEU A 530 62.42 -34.53 -0.08
N GLU A 531 61.51 -35.06 -0.90
CA GLU A 531 61.60 -36.38 -1.52
C GLU A 531 62.76 -36.45 -2.51
N GLN A 532 62.96 -35.41 -3.33
CA GLN A 532 64.12 -35.27 -4.20
C GLN A 532 65.41 -35.19 -3.37
N GLN A 533 65.41 -34.42 -2.28
CA GLN A 533 66.56 -34.30 -1.38
C GLN A 533 66.86 -35.63 -0.66
N ILE A 534 65.84 -36.35 -0.18
CA ILE A 534 65.96 -37.69 0.41
C ILE A 534 66.51 -38.67 -0.63
N LYS A 535 66.02 -38.62 -1.88
CA LYS A 535 66.50 -39.47 -2.98
C LYS A 535 67.96 -39.18 -3.35
N ASP A 536 68.35 -37.90 -3.37
CA ASP A 536 69.74 -37.51 -3.61
C ASP A 536 70.65 -37.90 -2.43
N TYR A 537 70.15 -37.86 -1.20
CA TYR A 537 70.87 -38.38 -0.02
C TYR A 537 70.96 -39.90 -0.03
N SER A 538 69.89 -40.63 -0.36
CA SER A 538 69.92 -42.11 -0.45
C SER A 538 70.82 -42.58 -1.60
N ALA A 539 70.87 -41.85 -2.72
CA ALA A 539 71.81 -42.14 -3.80
C ALA A 539 73.27 -41.88 -3.38
N LYS A 540 73.53 -40.82 -2.60
CA LYS A 540 74.86 -40.58 -2.00
C LYS A 540 75.20 -41.64 -0.96
N GLU A 541 74.24 -42.10 -0.18
CA GLU A 541 74.40 -43.17 0.81
C GLU A 541 74.68 -44.51 0.14
N GLU A 542 73.99 -44.84 -0.96
CA GLU A 542 74.27 -46.03 -1.76
C GLU A 542 75.67 -45.93 -2.42
N GLN A 543 76.05 -44.75 -2.92
CA GLN A 543 77.38 -44.51 -3.49
C GLN A 543 78.49 -44.60 -2.42
N THR A 544 78.30 -44.05 -1.22
CA THR A 544 79.28 -44.16 -0.12
C THR A 544 79.33 -45.58 0.43
N ASN A 545 78.20 -46.28 0.56
CA ASN A 545 78.17 -47.70 0.90
C ASN A 545 78.86 -48.57 -0.17
N LYS A 546 78.74 -48.23 -1.45
CA LYS A 546 79.46 -48.92 -2.52
C LYS A 546 80.97 -48.68 -2.43
N LEU A 547 81.41 -47.42 -2.24
CA LEU A 547 82.82 -47.09 -2.00
C LEU A 547 83.36 -47.73 -0.71
N LEU A 548 82.54 -47.86 0.33
CA LEU A 548 82.89 -48.54 1.58
C LEU A 548 83.00 -50.06 1.37
N ARG A 549 82.14 -50.68 0.56
CA ARG A 549 82.25 -52.09 0.15
C ARG A 549 83.48 -52.33 -0.72
N GLU A 550 83.81 -51.42 -1.62
CA GLU A 550 85.02 -51.49 -2.44
C GLU A 550 86.27 -51.33 -1.56
N SER A 551 86.30 -50.33 -0.68
CA SER A 551 87.39 -50.09 0.29
C SER A 551 87.56 -51.23 1.31
N THR A 552 86.48 -51.84 1.81
CA THR A 552 86.57 -53.01 2.70
C THR A 552 86.99 -54.27 1.96
N ALA A 553 86.59 -54.45 0.70
CA ALA A 553 87.09 -55.54 -0.15
C ALA A 553 88.57 -55.35 -0.52
N GLU A 554 89.02 -54.11 -0.77
CA GLU A 554 90.42 -53.79 -0.98
C GLU A 554 91.25 -53.93 0.30
N SER A 555 90.73 -53.49 1.46
CA SER A 555 91.35 -53.70 2.76
C SER A 555 91.46 -55.20 3.09
N GLY A 556 90.44 -56.00 2.77
CA GLY A 556 90.50 -57.47 2.87
C GLY A 556 91.54 -58.10 1.93
N ARG A 557 91.66 -57.62 0.68
CA ARG A 557 92.70 -58.03 -0.27
C ARG A 557 94.11 -57.62 0.19
N LEU A 558 94.25 -56.41 0.74
CA LEU A 558 95.50 -55.89 1.29
C LEU A 558 95.89 -56.65 2.56
N SER A 559 94.95 -56.95 3.45
CA SER A 559 95.17 -57.83 4.61
C SER A 559 95.64 -59.22 4.16
N ALA A 560 94.94 -59.86 3.22
CA ALA A 560 95.36 -61.15 2.68
C ALA A 560 96.75 -61.09 1.99
N LYS A 561 97.09 -59.98 1.35
CA LYS A 561 98.41 -59.75 0.77
C LYS A 561 99.48 -59.46 1.84
N VAL A 562 99.14 -58.78 2.93
CA VAL A 562 99.99 -58.61 4.10
C VAL A 562 100.22 -59.95 4.78
N ASP A 563 99.20 -60.80 4.94
CA ASP A 563 99.33 -62.16 5.49
C ASP A 563 100.18 -63.08 4.61
N GLN A 564 100.12 -62.91 3.29
CA GLN A 564 101.04 -63.60 2.37
C GLN A 564 102.47 -63.05 2.50
N LEU A 565 102.63 -61.72 2.54
CA LEU A 565 103.94 -61.07 2.69
C LEU A 565 104.58 -61.30 4.06
N THR A 566 103.82 -61.44 5.14
CA THR A 566 104.34 -61.81 6.46
C THR A 566 104.81 -63.26 6.46
N ARG A 567 104.03 -64.20 5.92
CA ARG A 567 104.48 -65.60 5.73
C ARG A 567 105.73 -65.71 4.86
N ILE A 568 105.80 -64.94 3.75
CA ILE A 568 107.00 -64.88 2.91
C ILE A 568 108.17 -64.23 3.69
N ASN A 569 107.94 -63.15 4.44
CA ASN A 569 108.97 -62.53 5.27
C ASN A 569 109.42 -63.42 6.44
N GLU A 570 108.58 -64.29 6.97
CA GLU A 570 108.97 -65.32 7.96
C GLU A 570 109.80 -66.41 7.30
N GLY A 571 109.44 -66.86 6.09
CA GLY A 571 110.28 -67.72 5.26
C GLY A 571 111.65 -67.11 4.98
N MET A 572 111.67 -65.89 4.44
CA MET A 572 112.88 -65.11 4.17
C MET A 572 113.68 -64.82 5.44
N LYS A 573 113.06 -64.55 6.59
CA LYS A 573 113.77 -64.42 7.88
C LYS A 573 114.40 -65.74 8.32
N ASN A 574 113.74 -66.86 8.10
CA ASN A 574 114.30 -68.18 8.41
C ASN A 574 115.45 -68.56 7.45
N GLU A 575 115.45 -68.06 6.21
CA GLU A 575 116.57 -68.20 5.26
C GLU A 575 117.71 -67.21 5.55
N VAL A 576 117.39 -65.95 5.83
CA VAL A 576 118.34 -64.91 6.26
C VAL A 576 119.02 -65.34 7.55
N ARG A 577 118.31 -65.88 8.55
CA ARG A 577 118.92 -66.41 9.78
C ARG A 577 119.95 -67.52 9.50
N LYS A 578 119.63 -68.46 8.61
CA LYS A 578 120.58 -69.49 8.15
C LYS A 578 121.77 -68.89 7.37
N SER A 579 121.53 -67.80 6.64
CA SER A 579 122.55 -67.04 5.91
C SER A 579 123.43 -66.21 6.85
N GLU A 580 122.88 -65.60 7.90
CA GLU A 580 123.58 -64.85 8.95
C GLU A 580 124.48 -65.78 9.76
N GLU A 581 123.99 -66.97 10.14
CA GLU A 581 124.79 -68.05 10.73
C GLU A 581 125.95 -68.51 9.80
N SER A 582 125.92 -68.17 8.51
CA SER A 582 127.03 -68.34 7.57
C SER A 582 127.86 -67.07 7.37
N MET A 583 127.25 -65.89 7.35
CA MET A 583 127.90 -64.61 7.09
C MET A 583 128.64 -64.07 8.31
N GLU A 584 128.21 -64.37 9.54
CA GLU A 584 128.95 -64.06 10.77
C GLU A 584 130.34 -64.75 10.78
N LYS A 585 130.44 -65.92 10.13
CA LYS A 585 131.72 -66.63 9.92
C LYS A 585 132.62 -65.94 8.89
N PHE A 586 132.07 -65.11 8.00
CA PHE A 586 132.81 -64.31 7.01
C PHE A 586 133.09 -62.87 7.47
N ILE A 587 132.20 -62.24 8.23
CA ILE A 587 132.35 -60.84 8.71
C ILE A 587 133.56 -60.70 9.65
N LYS A 588 133.83 -61.72 10.48
CA LYS A 588 135.05 -61.79 11.31
C LYS A 588 136.36 -61.72 10.49
N ASN A 589 136.30 -62.01 9.19
CA ASN A 589 137.46 -61.98 8.30
C ASN A 589 137.57 -60.69 7.45
N ASN A 590 136.53 -59.85 7.40
CA ASN A 590 136.45 -58.74 6.42
C ASN A 590 136.45 -57.33 7.03
N GLY A 591 136.26 -57.20 8.36
CA GLY A 591 136.34 -55.90 9.06
C GLY A 591 137.69 -55.19 8.95
N THR A 592 138.76 -55.92 8.60
CA THR A 592 140.13 -55.41 8.42
C THR A 592 140.37 -54.62 7.12
N LEU A 593 139.39 -54.54 6.21
CA LEU A 593 139.51 -53.81 4.93
C LEU A 593 138.74 -52.48 4.86
N GLY A 594 137.77 -52.24 5.76
CA GLY A 594 136.82 -51.11 5.63
C GLY A 594 137.43 -49.72 5.81
N GLU A 595 138.43 -49.58 6.70
CA GLU A 595 138.99 -48.30 7.16
C GLU A 595 139.69 -47.45 6.07
N LYS A 596 139.86 -47.98 4.85
CA LYS A 596 140.62 -47.32 3.77
C LYS A 596 139.78 -46.59 2.72
N LEU A 597 138.45 -46.66 2.78
CA LEU A 597 137.56 -46.18 1.70
C LEU A 597 136.90 -44.81 1.98
N GLU A 598 136.90 -44.35 3.23
CA GLU A 598 136.11 -43.19 3.66
C GLU A 598 136.69 -41.82 3.21
N VAL A 599 138.02 -41.73 3.07
CA VAL A 599 138.77 -40.48 2.83
C VAL A 599 138.58 -39.87 1.42
N LEU A 600 137.99 -40.60 0.46
CA LEU A 600 137.92 -40.16 -0.93
C LEU A 600 136.68 -39.30 -1.28
N ASN A 601 135.62 -39.32 -0.47
CA ASN A 601 134.31 -38.78 -0.84
C ASN A 601 134.16 -37.25 -0.66
N GLU A 602 134.96 -36.62 0.22
CA GLU A 602 134.74 -35.21 0.60
C GLU A 602 135.08 -34.18 -0.51
N LYS A 603 135.83 -34.57 -1.54
CA LYS A 603 136.38 -33.63 -2.54
C LYS A 603 135.42 -33.23 -3.67
N TYR A 604 134.24 -33.87 -3.79
CA TYR A 604 133.36 -33.68 -4.96
C TYR A 604 132.27 -32.62 -4.78
N ALA A 605 132.08 -32.07 -3.57
CA ALA A 605 130.89 -31.28 -3.22
C ALA A 605 130.91 -29.81 -3.71
N THR A 606 132.09 -29.21 -3.91
CA THR A 606 132.24 -27.73 -3.97
C THR A 606 132.02 -27.10 -5.35
N LEU A 607 131.67 -27.87 -6.39
CA LEU A 607 131.57 -27.36 -7.77
C LEU A 607 130.14 -27.02 -8.25
N LYS A 608 129.12 -27.15 -7.38
CA LYS A 608 127.70 -27.21 -7.79
C LYS A 608 126.94 -25.88 -7.74
N ASP A 609 127.38 -24.91 -6.94
CA ASP A 609 126.49 -23.84 -6.46
C ASP A 609 126.34 -22.61 -7.38
N LEU A 610 127.14 -22.49 -8.45
CA LEU A 610 127.15 -21.28 -9.30
C LEU A 610 126.00 -21.15 -10.31
N LYS A 611 125.09 -22.15 -10.41
CA LYS A 611 124.06 -22.22 -11.48
C LYS A 611 122.64 -21.81 -11.04
N SER A 612 122.37 -21.66 -9.75
CA SER A 612 121.03 -21.37 -9.20
C SER A 612 120.53 -19.95 -9.48
N VAL A 613 121.40 -18.95 -9.29
CA VAL A 613 121.02 -17.51 -9.18
C VAL A 613 120.32 -16.94 -10.43
N SER A 614 120.68 -17.40 -11.63
CA SER A 614 120.07 -16.89 -12.87
C SER A 614 118.64 -17.41 -13.12
N HIS A 615 118.27 -18.55 -12.54
CA HIS A 615 116.95 -19.15 -12.77
C HIS A 615 115.86 -18.46 -11.93
N GLU A 616 116.22 -17.97 -10.75
CA GLU A 616 115.31 -17.33 -9.81
C GLU A 616 114.75 -15.99 -10.30
N GLN A 617 115.56 -15.18 -10.98
CA GLN A 617 115.12 -13.89 -11.53
C GLN A 617 114.05 -14.05 -12.63
N VAL A 618 114.24 -15.02 -13.54
CA VAL A 618 113.22 -15.37 -14.57
C VAL A 618 111.95 -15.90 -13.91
N GLY A 619 112.09 -16.74 -12.87
CA GLY A 619 110.96 -17.20 -12.07
C GLY A 619 110.18 -16.07 -11.38
N THR A 620 110.87 -14.98 -10.99
CA THR A 620 110.23 -13.83 -10.31
C THR A 620 109.42 -12.99 -11.28
N ILE A 621 109.95 -12.73 -12.49
CA ILE A 621 109.21 -12.02 -13.56
C ILE A 621 108.01 -12.85 -14.04
N GLY A 622 108.18 -14.18 -14.19
CA GLY A 622 107.08 -15.09 -14.53
C GLY A 622 105.92 -15.00 -13.53
N ARG A 623 106.21 -15.07 -12.23
CA ARG A 623 105.21 -14.90 -11.16
C ARG A 623 104.49 -13.55 -11.22
N GLN A 624 105.19 -12.46 -11.54
CA GLN A 624 104.57 -11.13 -11.71
C GLN A 624 103.64 -11.08 -12.92
N CYS A 625 104.01 -11.69 -14.05
CA CYS A 625 103.14 -11.81 -15.21
C CYS A 625 101.90 -12.69 -14.90
N ASP A 626 102.07 -13.78 -14.16
CA ASP A 626 100.97 -14.64 -13.71
C ASP A 626 100.03 -13.92 -12.74
N GLU A 627 100.57 -13.14 -11.79
CA GLU A 627 99.78 -12.31 -10.87
C GLU A 627 98.96 -11.25 -11.61
N LEU A 628 99.55 -10.57 -12.61
CA LEU A 628 98.82 -9.63 -13.48
C LEU A 628 97.75 -10.33 -14.33
N ASN A 629 98.01 -11.55 -14.81
CA ASN A 629 97.06 -12.36 -15.56
C ASN A 629 95.89 -12.85 -14.68
N ILE A 630 96.15 -13.18 -13.41
CA ILE A 630 95.12 -13.48 -12.41
C ILE A 630 94.26 -12.23 -12.15
N LYS A 631 94.87 -11.07 -11.88
CA LYS A 631 94.15 -9.79 -11.69
C LYS A 631 93.32 -9.39 -12.91
N LEU A 632 93.81 -9.64 -14.12
CA LEU A 632 93.06 -9.42 -15.36
C LEU A 632 91.85 -10.36 -15.48
N LYS A 633 92.00 -11.64 -15.14
CA LYS A 633 90.89 -12.60 -15.09
C LYS A 633 89.88 -12.27 -14.01
N GLU A 634 90.32 -11.77 -12.85
CA GLU A 634 89.45 -11.29 -11.77
C GLU A 634 88.69 -10.02 -12.18
N ALA A 635 89.35 -9.07 -12.84
CA ALA A 635 88.70 -7.89 -13.41
C ALA A 635 87.67 -8.26 -14.49
N ASN A 636 87.98 -9.19 -15.39
CA ASN A 636 87.02 -9.67 -16.40
C ASN A 636 85.83 -10.40 -15.76
N LYS A 637 86.04 -11.21 -14.71
CA LYS A 637 84.93 -11.78 -13.92
C LYS A 637 84.10 -10.69 -13.25
N ARG A 638 84.73 -9.66 -12.68
CA ARG A 638 84.05 -8.52 -12.08
C ARG A 638 83.20 -7.76 -13.10
N ILE A 639 83.69 -7.59 -14.33
CA ILE A 639 82.93 -7.01 -15.45
C ILE A 639 81.71 -7.89 -15.77
N GLY A 640 81.91 -9.21 -15.95
CA GLY A 640 80.79 -10.13 -16.21
C GLY A 640 79.70 -10.08 -15.13
N PHE A 641 80.07 -10.06 -13.85
CA PHE A 641 79.09 -9.90 -12.76
C PHE A 641 78.34 -8.55 -12.82
N LEU A 642 79.02 -7.46 -13.18
CA LEU A 642 78.38 -6.14 -13.33
C LEU A 642 77.48 -6.07 -14.58
N GLU A 643 77.84 -6.79 -15.66
CA GLU A 643 77.00 -6.94 -16.85
C GLU A 643 75.74 -7.76 -16.51
N ASP A 644 75.87 -8.83 -15.73
CA ASP A 644 74.73 -9.62 -15.25
C ASP A 644 73.81 -8.80 -14.32
N GLU A 645 74.37 -8.08 -13.33
CA GLU A 645 73.61 -7.16 -12.45
C GLU A 645 72.90 -6.04 -13.24
N LEU A 646 73.53 -5.52 -14.30
CA LEU A 646 72.94 -4.52 -15.21
C LEU A 646 71.80 -5.12 -16.05
N ASN A 647 71.98 -6.34 -16.55
CA ASN A 647 70.95 -7.06 -17.32
C ASN A 647 69.74 -7.42 -16.45
N GLU A 648 69.96 -7.88 -15.22
CA GLU A 648 68.88 -8.12 -14.24
C GLU A 648 68.13 -6.82 -13.93
N SER A 649 68.86 -5.72 -13.67
CA SER A 649 68.27 -4.40 -13.46
C SER A 649 67.44 -3.93 -14.66
N ALA A 650 67.92 -4.16 -15.89
CA ALA A 650 67.19 -3.82 -17.12
C ALA A 650 65.92 -4.67 -17.30
N LEU A 651 65.95 -5.96 -16.97
CA LEU A 651 64.77 -6.83 -16.98
C LEU A 651 63.73 -6.36 -15.96
N VAL A 652 64.13 -6.06 -14.72
CA VAL A 652 63.23 -5.53 -13.68
C VAL A 652 62.58 -4.21 -14.13
N VAL A 653 63.33 -3.30 -14.76
CA VAL A 653 62.77 -2.05 -15.32
C VAL A 653 61.79 -2.34 -16.46
N GLN A 654 62.07 -3.33 -17.33
CA GLN A 654 61.16 -3.72 -18.40
C GLN A 654 59.85 -4.33 -17.85
N GLU A 655 59.92 -5.14 -16.80
CA GLU A 655 58.76 -5.70 -16.11
C GLU A 655 57.93 -4.61 -15.43
N LYS A 656 58.57 -3.68 -14.69
CA LYS A 656 57.88 -2.51 -14.12
C LYS A 656 57.22 -1.64 -15.20
N THR A 657 57.83 -1.54 -16.38
CA THR A 657 57.24 -0.83 -17.53
C THR A 657 56.00 -1.56 -18.07
N LYS A 658 56.06 -2.90 -18.20
CA LYS A 658 54.92 -3.74 -18.61
C LYS A 658 53.77 -3.65 -17.59
N GLU A 659 54.06 -3.75 -16.30
CA GLU A 659 53.10 -3.56 -15.20
C GLU A 659 52.45 -2.17 -15.27
N LEU A 660 53.23 -1.10 -15.45
CA LEU A 660 52.75 0.27 -15.52
C LEU A 660 51.87 0.53 -16.75
N VAL A 661 52.19 -0.08 -17.90
CA VAL A 661 51.32 -0.07 -19.08
C VAL A 661 50.02 -0.85 -18.81
N GLY A 662 50.10 -1.99 -18.11
CA GLY A 662 48.93 -2.74 -17.64
C GLY A 662 48.03 -1.91 -16.73
N MET A 663 48.58 -1.24 -15.72
CA MET A 663 47.84 -0.35 -14.83
C MET A 663 47.22 0.85 -15.57
N ARG A 664 47.94 1.46 -16.51
CA ARG A 664 47.38 2.54 -17.35
C ARG A 664 46.21 2.05 -18.21
N ARG A 665 46.31 0.83 -18.74
CA ARG A 665 45.24 0.20 -19.51
C ARG A 665 44.01 -0.07 -18.65
N THR A 666 44.16 -0.69 -17.47
CA THR A 666 43.02 -0.97 -16.58
C THR A 666 42.38 0.32 -16.03
N LEU A 667 43.17 1.38 -15.81
CA LEU A 667 42.65 2.71 -15.49
C LEU A 667 41.87 3.31 -16.67
N ALA A 668 42.38 3.22 -17.90
CA ALA A 668 41.68 3.72 -19.09
C ALA A 668 40.37 2.95 -19.38
N GLU A 669 40.40 1.62 -19.26
CA GLU A 669 39.21 0.76 -19.36
C GLU A 669 38.20 1.11 -18.25
N GLY A 670 38.65 1.26 -17.00
CA GLY A 670 37.80 1.71 -15.88
C GLY A 670 37.20 3.11 -16.08
N HIS A 671 37.97 4.07 -16.61
CA HIS A 671 37.45 5.39 -16.96
C HIS A 671 36.42 5.34 -18.09
N SER A 672 36.64 4.49 -19.10
CA SER A 672 35.67 4.25 -20.19
C SER A 672 34.37 3.64 -19.67
N ASP A 673 34.46 2.64 -18.79
CA ASP A 673 33.29 2.01 -18.15
C ASP A 673 32.51 2.98 -17.27
N VAL A 674 33.20 3.82 -16.49
CA VAL A 674 32.55 4.89 -15.71
C VAL A 674 31.91 5.93 -16.63
N GLY A 675 32.57 6.34 -17.71
CA GLY A 675 32.00 7.24 -18.71
C GLY A 675 30.73 6.67 -19.37
N ALA A 676 30.75 5.40 -19.76
CA ALA A 676 29.59 4.71 -20.32
C ALA A 676 28.44 4.54 -19.31
N ARG A 677 28.75 4.35 -18.01
CA ARG A 677 27.75 4.33 -16.95
C ARG A 677 27.15 5.72 -16.70
N LEU A 678 27.98 6.77 -16.68
CA LEU A 678 27.52 8.15 -16.55
C LEU A 678 26.59 8.53 -17.69
N GLN A 679 26.95 8.25 -18.95
CA GLN A 679 26.08 8.48 -20.11
C GLN A 679 24.76 7.70 -20.02
N LYS A 680 24.77 6.45 -19.52
CA LYS A 680 23.52 5.69 -19.28
C LYS A 680 22.65 6.34 -18.22
N VAL A 681 23.23 6.78 -17.09
CA VAL A 681 22.50 7.47 -16.02
C VAL A 681 21.97 8.82 -16.50
N GLU A 682 22.75 9.57 -17.28
CA GLU A 682 22.37 10.84 -17.88
C GLU A 682 21.19 10.66 -18.86
N ASN A 683 21.26 9.66 -19.75
CA ASN A 683 20.16 9.34 -20.68
C ASN A 683 18.89 8.86 -19.94
N ILE A 684 19.03 8.10 -18.86
CA ILE A 684 17.90 7.70 -18.01
C ILE A 684 17.30 8.94 -17.31
N LEU A 685 18.14 9.84 -16.82
CA LEU A 685 17.71 11.08 -16.18
C LEU A 685 16.98 12.00 -17.17
N THR A 686 17.49 12.19 -18.39
CA THR A 686 16.80 12.99 -19.42
C THR A 686 15.47 12.34 -19.81
N SER A 687 15.44 11.03 -20.05
CA SER A 687 14.19 10.33 -20.37
C SER A 687 13.15 10.42 -19.25
N ALA A 688 13.57 10.37 -17.99
CA ALA A 688 12.69 10.53 -16.83
C ALA A 688 12.21 11.98 -16.64
N LEU A 689 13.03 12.98 -16.99
CA LEU A 689 12.63 14.38 -17.02
C LEU A 689 11.62 14.64 -18.13
N ASP A 690 11.85 14.12 -19.34
CA ASP A 690 10.93 14.25 -20.48
C ASP A 690 9.56 13.59 -20.18
N GLU A 691 9.57 12.39 -19.58
CA GLU A 691 8.33 11.71 -19.15
C GLU A 691 7.62 12.48 -18.02
N LYS A 692 8.38 13.05 -17.08
CA LYS A 692 7.82 13.92 -16.03
C LYS A 692 7.16 15.17 -16.62
N GLU A 693 7.82 15.87 -17.54
CA GLU A 693 7.23 17.06 -18.20
C GLU A 693 5.98 16.69 -19.02
N ARG A 694 6.00 15.53 -19.68
CA ARG A 694 4.83 14.96 -20.37
C ARG A 694 3.66 14.75 -19.40
N LEU A 695 3.89 14.08 -18.27
CA LEU A 695 2.87 13.82 -17.25
C LEU A 695 2.38 15.13 -16.58
N GLU A 696 3.27 16.06 -16.25
CA GLU A 696 2.90 17.39 -15.73
C GLU A 696 1.99 18.14 -16.71
N SER A 697 2.24 18.02 -18.02
CA SER A 697 1.37 18.60 -19.05
C SER A 697 0.00 17.88 -19.17
N GLU A 698 -0.04 16.55 -19.06
CA GLU A 698 -1.28 15.76 -19.07
C GLU A 698 -2.14 16.09 -17.84
N PHE A 699 -1.54 16.18 -16.65
CA PHE A 699 -2.23 16.60 -15.42
C PHE A 699 -2.73 18.04 -15.50
N ALA A 700 -1.96 18.97 -16.08
CA ALA A 700 -2.41 20.34 -16.29
C ALA A 700 -3.63 20.39 -17.23
N LEU A 701 -3.62 19.65 -18.34
CA LEU A 701 -4.76 19.53 -19.24
C LEU A 701 -5.98 18.92 -18.53
N GLN A 702 -5.80 17.80 -17.83
CA GLN A 702 -6.88 17.13 -17.09
C GLN A 702 -7.49 18.04 -16.01
N ALA A 703 -6.66 18.81 -15.30
CA ALA A 703 -7.12 19.81 -14.34
C ALA A 703 -7.96 20.92 -15.02
N THR A 704 -7.57 21.41 -16.19
CA THR A 704 -8.41 22.38 -16.93
C THR A 704 -9.73 21.77 -17.43
N MET A 705 -9.73 20.50 -17.83
CA MET A 705 -10.96 19.78 -18.20
C MET A 705 -11.90 19.63 -17.01
N PHE A 706 -11.41 19.17 -15.85
CA PHE A 706 -12.23 19.08 -14.63
C PHE A 706 -12.71 20.45 -14.16
N GLN A 707 -11.88 21.50 -14.22
CA GLN A 707 -12.32 22.86 -13.88
C GLN A 707 -13.47 23.33 -14.80
N ARG A 708 -13.44 22.97 -16.09
CA ARG A 708 -14.54 23.24 -17.02
C ARG A 708 -15.80 22.43 -16.69
N THR A 709 -15.70 21.12 -16.44
CA THR A 709 -16.89 20.32 -16.07
C THR A 709 -17.51 20.79 -14.75
N ILE A 710 -16.70 21.19 -13.77
CA ILE A 710 -17.18 21.81 -12.52
C ILE A 710 -17.90 23.13 -12.80
N GLN A 711 -17.40 23.98 -13.71
CA GLN A 711 -18.09 25.21 -14.10
C GLN A 711 -19.42 24.93 -14.82
N ASP A 712 -19.46 23.94 -15.71
CA ASP A 712 -20.68 23.61 -16.47
C ASP A 712 -21.73 22.92 -15.58
N LEU A 713 -21.32 22.09 -14.61
CA LEU A 713 -22.19 21.56 -13.56
C LEU A 713 -22.71 22.66 -12.61
N LYS A 714 -21.87 23.65 -12.25
CA LYS A 714 -22.31 24.81 -11.47
C LYS A 714 -23.38 25.63 -12.21
N LYS A 715 -23.18 25.94 -13.49
CA LYS A 715 -24.20 26.60 -14.33
C LYS A 715 -25.49 25.79 -14.43
N SER A 716 -25.38 24.46 -14.54
CA SER A 716 -26.57 23.58 -14.56
C SER A 716 -27.33 23.64 -13.22
N ASN A 717 -26.63 23.57 -12.09
CA ASN A 717 -27.23 23.71 -10.76
C ASN A 717 -27.84 25.11 -10.54
N GLU A 718 -27.20 26.18 -11.02
CA GLU A 718 -27.74 27.54 -10.99
C GLU A 718 -29.04 27.63 -11.83
N ASN A 719 -29.06 27.08 -13.04
CA ASN A 719 -30.26 27.02 -13.90
C ASN A 719 -31.40 26.21 -13.26
N LEU A 720 -31.11 25.03 -12.70
CA LEU A 720 -32.10 24.23 -11.97
C LEU A 720 -32.62 24.96 -10.73
N THR A 721 -31.75 25.68 -10.01
CA THR A 721 -32.15 26.50 -8.86
C THR A 721 -33.09 27.64 -9.29
N LEU A 722 -32.81 28.31 -10.41
CA LEU A 722 -33.70 29.32 -10.98
C LEU A 722 -35.04 28.73 -11.42
N GLN A 723 -35.05 27.56 -12.06
CA GLN A 723 -36.28 26.86 -12.46
C GLN A 723 -37.13 26.45 -11.25
N ILE A 724 -36.51 25.96 -10.16
CA ILE A 724 -37.19 25.64 -8.90
C ILE A 724 -37.78 26.91 -8.27
N GLN A 725 -37.07 28.04 -8.31
CA GLN A 725 -37.60 29.33 -7.85
C GLN A 725 -38.79 29.80 -8.70
N GLU A 726 -38.72 29.66 -10.03
CA GLU A 726 -39.83 29.99 -10.93
C GLU A 726 -41.07 29.12 -10.68
N LEU A 727 -40.87 27.80 -10.48
CA LEU A 727 -41.96 26.87 -10.14
C LEU A 727 -42.59 27.21 -8.78
N ARG A 728 -41.79 27.53 -7.76
CA ARG A 728 -42.29 27.99 -6.45
C ARG A 728 -43.05 29.33 -6.53
N LEU A 729 -42.70 30.22 -7.45
CA LEU A 729 -43.47 31.43 -7.71
C LEU A 729 -44.81 31.12 -8.40
N LYS A 730 -44.83 30.18 -9.36
CA LYS A 730 -46.08 29.71 -9.99
C LYS A 730 -46.99 29.00 -8.99
N GLU A 731 -46.44 28.14 -8.13
CA GLU A 731 -47.14 27.48 -7.03
C GLU A 731 -47.83 28.50 -6.12
N LYS A 732 -47.10 29.51 -5.61
CA LYS A 732 -47.68 30.60 -4.80
C LYS A 732 -48.76 31.40 -5.53
N ASN A 733 -48.62 31.61 -6.84
CA ASN A 733 -49.63 32.30 -7.63
C ASN A 733 -50.92 31.45 -7.74
N TYR A 734 -50.80 30.14 -7.94
CA TYR A 734 -51.94 29.23 -7.93
C TYR A 734 -52.56 29.09 -6.53
N GLU A 735 -51.78 29.05 -5.45
CA GLU A 735 -52.30 29.12 -4.08
C GLU A 735 -53.12 30.40 -3.85
N TYR A 736 -52.62 31.53 -4.33
CA TYR A 736 -53.33 32.81 -4.24
C TYR A 736 -54.64 32.80 -5.04
N GLU A 737 -54.63 32.28 -6.27
CA GLU A 737 -55.83 32.12 -7.11
C GLU A 737 -56.86 31.17 -6.47
N VAL A 738 -56.43 30.00 -5.97
CA VAL A 738 -57.27 29.04 -5.24
C VAL A 738 -57.86 29.69 -3.98
N ASN A 739 -57.10 30.50 -3.26
CA ASN A 739 -57.60 31.21 -2.09
C ASN A 739 -58.59 32.33 -2.44
N GLN A 740 -58.40 33.03 -3.56
CA GLN A 740 -59.40 33.96 -4.11
C GLN A 740 -60.68 33.23 -4.52
N LEU A 741 -60.58 32.09 -5.23
CA LEU A 741 -61.73 31.29 -5.62
C LEU A 741 -62.48 30.73 -4.41
N LYS A 742 -61.77 30.24 -3.37
CA LYS A 742 -62.38 29.84 -2.08
C LYS A 742 -63.11 31.00 -1.41
N SER A 743 -62.52 32.20 -1.38
CA SER A 743 -63.14 33.40 -0.83
C SER A 743 -64.38 33.83 -1.62
N SER A 744 -64.33 33.77 -2.95
CA SER A 744 -65.45 34.04 -3.85
C SER A 744 -66.58 33.03 -3.66
N ASN A 745 -66.27 31.73 -3.65
CA ASN A 745 -67.24 30.66 -3.43
C ASN A 745 -67.89 30.76 -2.04
N ALA A 746 -67.12 31.11 -1.00
CA ALA A 746 -67.67 31.39 0.33
C ALA A 746 -68.62 32.61 0.36
N LYS A 747 -68.37 33.64 -0.46
CA LYS A 747 -69.31 34.77 -0.63
C LYS A 747 -70.57 34.34 -1.38
N VAL A 748 -70.44 33.57 -2.45
CA VAL A 748 -71.58 33.01 -3.21
C VAL A 748 -72.43 32.10 -2.32
N GLN A 749 -71.81 31.24 -1.52
CA GLN A 749 -72.50 30.37 -0.57
C GLN A 749 -73.23 31.17 0.52
N LYS A 750 -72.63 32.26 1.03
CA LYS A 750 -73.32 33.18 1.96
C LYS A 750 -74.52 33.86 1.31
N ALA A 751 -74.36 34.41 0.10
CA ALA A 751 -75.45 35.03 -0.64
C ALA A 751 -76.58 34.02 -0.94
N SER A 752 -76.25 32.80 -1.36
CA SER A 752 -77.21 31.72 -1.56
C SER A 752 -77.95 31.33 -0.27
N ASN A 753 -77.26 31.32 0.87
CA ASN A 753 -77.89 31.05 2.16
C ASN A 753 -78.83 32.20 2.58
N GLU A 754 -78.41 33.46 2.40
CA GLU A 754 -79.25 34.64 2.65
C GLU A 754 -80.50 34.66 1.75
N ASP A 755 -80.35 34.37 0.46
CA ASP A 755 -81.48 34.31 -0.48
C ASP A 755 -82.40 33.12 -0.19
N SER A 756 -81.87 31.98 0.29
CA SER A 756 -82.67 30.87 0.81
C SER A 756 -83.43 31.25 2.10
N GLY A 757 -82.85 32.12 2.93
CA GLY A 757 -83.50 32.70 4.10
C GLY A 757 -84.66 33.59 3.70
N LYS A 758 -84.43 34.54 2.78
CA LYS A 758 -85.47 35.41 2.21
C LYS A 758 -86.61 34.62 1.55
N THR A 759 -86.30 33.52 0.84
CA THR A 759 -87.37 32.67 0.26
C THR A 759 -88.20 31.97 1.35
N ARG A 760 -87.58 31.45 2.41
CA ARG A 760 -88.32 30.89 3.57
C ARG A 760 -89.16 31.94 4.30
N GLU A 761 -88.66 33.17 4.45
CA GLU A 761 -89.41 34.29 5.02
C GLU A 761 -90.63 34.65 4.14
N LEU A 762 -90.46 34.68 2.82
CA LEU A 762 -91.55 34.88 1.86
C LEU A 762 -92.56 33.72 1.87
N GLU A 763 -92.12 32.46 1.98
CA GLU A 763 -93.01 31.31 2.14
C GLU A 763 -93.82 31.40 3.44
N SER A 764 -93.18 31.79 4.55
CA SER A 764 -93.84 32.03 5.83
C SER A 764 -94.87 33.15 5.75
N ALA A 765 -94.52 34.28 5.12
CA ALA A 765 -95.45 35.40 4.89
C ALA A 765 -96.62 35.00 3.97
N LEU A 766 -96.38 34.20 2.94
CA LEU A 766 -97.44 33.65 2.08
C LEU A 766 -98.37 32.69 2.84
N LEU A 767 -97.83 31.87 3.74
CA LEU A 767 -98.63 31.02 4.64
C LEU A 767 -99.47 31.86 5.61
N GLU A 768 -98.91 32.93 6.19
CA GLU A 768 -99.64 33.85 7.06
C GLU A 768 -100.76 34.59 6.32
N VAL A 769 -100.48 35.12 5.12
CA VAL A 769 -101.50 35.74 4.25
C VAL A 769 -102.58 34.73 3.87
N ARG A 770 -102.22 33.48 3.55
CA ARG A 770 -103.18 32.41 3.24
C ARG A 770 -104.05 32.02 4.43
N ASN A 771 -103.47 32.00 5.65
CA ASN A 771 -104.22 31.78 6.89
C ASN A 771 -105.15 32.96 7.22
N SER A 772 -104.69 34.19 7.03
CA SER A 772 -105.49 35.41 7.16
C SER A 772 -106.67 35.42 6.19
N LEU A 773 -106.44 35.05 4.93
CA LEU A 773 -107.48 34.89 3.91
C LEU A 773 -108.48 33.79 4.27
N SER A 774 -108.02 32.61 4.70
CA SER A 774 -108.92 31.54 5.16
C SER A 774 -109.77 31.97 6.37
N ASN A 775 -109.22 32.79 7.26
CA ASN A 775 -109.95 33.34 8.39
C ASN A 775 -110.94 34.44 7.98
N SER A 776 -110.64 35.26 6.98
CA SER A 776 -111.59 36.24 6.44
C SER A 776 -112.71 35.56 5.62
N GLU A 777 -112.41 34.50 4.86
CA GLU A 777 -113.41 33.64 4.21
C GLU A 777 -114.36 32.97 5.23
N LYS A 778 -113.83 32.42 6.32
CA LYS A 778 -114.65 31.89 7.43
C LYS A 778 -115.53 32.98 8.04
N LYS A 779 -114.98 34.19 8.23
CA LYS A 779 -115.75 35.34 8.74
C LYS A 779 -116.85 35.77 7.77
N LEU A 780 -116.58 35.81 6.47
CA LEU A 780 -117.58 36.05 5.43
C LEU A 780 -118.71 35.01 5.48
N ARG A 781 -118.40 33.71 5.50
CA ARG A 781 -119.43 32.65 5.66
C ARG A 781 -120.25 32.82 6.94
N SER A 782 -119.63 33.20 8.05
CA SER A 782 -120.36 33.46 9.31
C SER A 782 -121.30 34.67 9.20
N LEU A 783 -120.91 35.71 8.45
CA LEU A 783 -121.76 36.87 8.17
C LEU A 783 -122.88 36.54 7.17
N GLU A 784 -122.63 35.68 6.18
CA GLU A 784 -123.66 35.18 5.26
C GLU A 784 -124.74 34.41 6.02
N ILE A 785 -124.35 33.46 6.88
CA ILE A 785 -125.27 32.71 7.76
C ILE A 785 -126.04 33.65 8.68
N ALA A 786 -125.36 34.64 9.29
CA ALA A 786 -126.04 35.64 10.13
C ALA A 786 -127.06 36.45 9.32
N ASN A 787 -126.72 36.87 8.09
CA ASN A 787 -127.60 37.63 7.21
C ASN A 787 -128.79 36.79 6.70
N GLU A 788 -128.60 35.48 6.50
CA GLU A 788 -129.70 34.54 6.25
C GLU A 788 -130.63 34.41 7.45
N SER A 789 -130.09 34.28 8.68
CA SER A 789 -130.90 34.27 9.91
C SER A 789 -131.66 35.60 10.13
N PHE A 790 -131.07 36.74 9.74
CA PHE A 790 -131.75 38.03 9.76
C PHE A 790 -132.86 38.12 8.70
N LYS A 791 -132.68 37.51 7.51
CA LYS A 791 -133.77 37.40 6.51
C LYS A 791 -134.92 36.55 7.03
N GLU A 792 -134.64 35.41 7.68
CA GLU A 792 -135.67 34.58 8.31
C GLU A 792 -136.41 35.34 9.42
N LEU A 793 -135.68 35.98 10.34
CA LEU A 793 -136.24 36.79 11.42
C LEU A 793 -137.08 37.95 10.88
N ASN A 794 -136.63 38.60 9.80
CA ASN A 794 -137.38 39.68 9.15
C ASN A 794 -138.62 39.15 8.41
N GLY A 795 -138.57 37.95 7.84
CA GLY A 795 -139.73 37.24 7.31
C GLY A 795 -140.75 36.93 8.41
N ASP A 796 -140.29 36.50 9.59
CA ASP A 796 -141.14 36.26 10.75
C ASP A 796 -141.68 37.53 11.41
N LEU A 797 -140.90 38.61 11.42
CA LEU A 797 -141.38 39.95 11.78
C LEU A 797 -142.43 40.45 10.80
N THR A 798 -142.26 40.20 9.49
CA THR A 798 -143.26 40.53 8.46
C THR A 798 -144.53 39.69 8.65
N ARG A 799 -144.42 38.38 8.93
CA ARG A 799 -145.57 37.51 9.29
C ARG A 799 -146.26 37.94 10.58
N LYS A 800 -145.53 38.52 11.54
CA LYS A 800 -146.09 39.12 12.77
C LYS A 800 -146.76 40.46 12.46
N LEU A 801 -146.14 41.31 11.65
CA LEU A 801 -146.69 42.58 11.17
C LEU A 801 -147.98 42.34 10.38
N ASP A 802 -148.05 41.32 9.53
CA ASP A 802 -149.27 40.93 8.80
C ASP A 802 -150.37 40.44 9.73
N ARG A 803 -150.03 39.70 10.80
CA ARG A 803 -151.00 39.32 11.85
C ARG A 803 -151.51 40.54 12.61
N VAL A 804 -150.62 41.44 13.03
CA VAL A 804 -150.99 42.71 13.69
C VAL A 804 -151.77 43.62 12.74
N SER A 805 -151.43 43.68 11.45
CA SER A 805 -152.12 44.45 10.42
C SER A 805 -153.50 43.88 10.11
N LYS A 806 -153.67 42.55 10.12
CA LYS A 806 -154.99 41.89 10.04
C LYS A 806 -155.84 42.20 11.28
N ASN A 807 -155.27 42.09 12.48
CA ASN A 807 -155.96 42.47 13.72
C ASN A 807 -156.28 43.97 13.74
N TYR A 808 -155.37 44.83 13.30
CA TYR A 808 -155.58 46.27 13.21
C TYR A 808 -156.60 46.61 12.12
N LYS A 809 -156.67 45.90 11.01
CA LYS A 809 -157.74 46.03 10.00
C LYS A 809 -159.09 45.57 10.54
N GLN A 810 -159.15 44.52 11.36
CA GLN A 810 -160.39 44.08 12.02
C GLN A 810 -160.85 45.10 13.09
N MET A 811 -159.94 45.55 13.96
CA MET A 811 -160.23 46.61 14.94
C MET A 811 -160.54 47.94 14.24
N SER A 812 -159.88 48.25 13.11
CA SER A 812 -160.15 49.42 12.29
C SER A 812 -161.42 49.30 11.45
N SER A 813 -161.91 48.10 11.11
CA SER A 813 -163.22 47.95 10.47
C SER A 813 -164.34 48.07 11.50
N GLN A 814 -164.13 47.57 12.72
CA GLN A 814 -165.01 47.81 13.87
C GLN A 814 -165.03 49.30 14.24
N LEU A 815 -163.88 49.98 14.21
CA LEU A 815 -163.77 51.40 14.53
C LEU A 815 -164.15 52.33 13.36
N ALA A 816 -164.11 51.85 12.11
CA ALA A 816 -164.67 52.53 10.93
C ALA A 816 -166.19 52.40 10.86
N ALA A 817 -166.76 51.24 11.23
CA ALA A 817 -168.21 51.09 11.44
C ALA A 817 -168.72 52.01 12.57
N ALA A 818 -167.85 52.42 13.50
CA ALA A 818 -168.12 53.43 14.52
C ALA A 818 -167.70 54.87 14.13
N LYS A 819 -167.26 55.11 12.88
CA LYS A 819 -166.81 56.42 12.38
C LYS A 819 -167.30 56.75 10.96
N GLU A 820 -168.57 56.47 10.65
CA GLU A 820 -169.25 57.17 9.55
C GLU A 820 -169.54 58.63 9.92
N LEU A 821 -168.49 59.46 10.03
CA LEU A 821 -168.64 60.91 9.98
C LEU A 821 -167.35 61.63 9.53
N LYS A 822 -167.40 62.10 8.28
CA LYS A 822 -166.70 63.26 7.69
C LYS A 822 -165.16 63.25 7.51
N THR A 823 -164.81 63.58 6.26
CA THR A 823 -163.76 64.54 5.83
C THR A 823 -162.26 64.21 6.00
N SER A 824 -161.70 63.69 4.90
CA SER A 824 -160.68 64.35 4.05
C SER A 824 -159.44 65.09 4.63
N ARG A 825 -158.25 64.57 4.26
CA ARG A 825 -156.98 65.31 3.97
C ARG A 825 -156.42 66.18 5.13
N PRO A 826 -155.34 66.96 4.91
CA PRO A 826 -153.95 66.51 4.79
C PRO A 826 -153.05 67.16 5.88
N SER A 827 -151.79 66.75 6.05
CA SER A 827 -150.74 67.67 6.55
C SER A 827 -149.32 67.13 6.40
N SER A 828 -148.40 68.05 6.07
CA SER A 828 -146.95 67.92 6.23
C SER A 828 -146.54 67.80 7.71
N ARG A 829 -145.37 67.21 8.00
CA ARG A 829 -144.20 67.93 8.56
C ARG A 829 -142.98 67.03 8.85
N SER A 830 -141.81 67.61 8.57
CA SER A 830 -140.48 67.42 9.18
C SER A 830 -140.37 66.50 10.41
N ASN A 831 -139.38 65.58 10.42
CA ASN A 831 -138.10 65.86 11.09
C ASN A 831 -137.05 64.73 10.96
N SER A 832 -135.77 65.14 11.09
CA SER A 832 -134.64 64.41 11.68
C SER A 832 -134.32 62.96 11.25
N VAL A 833 -133.05 62.69 10.96
CA VAL A 833 -132.10 62.15 11.96
C VAL A 833 -130.67 62.17 11.39
N PHE A 834 -129.74 62.77 12.14
CA PHE A 834 -128.30 62.56 12.02
C PHE A 834 -127.96 61.13 12.47
N SER A 835 -127.00 60.44 11.82
CA SER A 835 -125.84 59.86 12.55
C SER A 835 -124.88 58.99 11.70
N ILE A 836 -123.59 59.27 11.89
CA ILE A 836 -122.48 58.31 12.15
C ILE A 836 -122.08 57.28 11.07
N SER A 837 -120.90 57.54 10.49
CA SER A 837 -119.70 56.74 10.79
C SER A 837 -118.55 57.75 10.95
N ASP A 838 -117.94 57.91 12.12
CA ASP A 838 -116.88 57.03 12.70
C ASP A 838 -115.79 56.75 11.66
N GLN A 839 -114.60 57.38 11.68
CA GLN A 839 -113.83 58.06 12.74
C GLN A 839 -113.12 57.12 13.74
N HIS A 840 -111.84 57.45 13.98
CA HIS A 840 -110.90 56.88 14.96
C HIS A 840 -110.34 55.46 14.68
N SER A 841 -109.10 55.15 15.07
CA SER A 841 -108.18 55.88 15.98
C SER A 841 -106.71 55.91 15.55
N ASN A 842 -106.04 57.03 15.87
CA ASN A 842 -104.70 57.18 16.49
C ASN A 842 -103.74 55.95 16.50
N GLY A 843 -102.43 56.06 16.27
CA GLY A 843 -101.56 57.25 16.15
C GLY A 843 -100.31 57.15 17.07
N VAL A 844 -99.63 58.30 17.28
CA VAL A 844 -98.71 58.61 18.41
C VAL A 844 -97.18 58.37 18.25
N SER A 845 -96.44 59.45 18.61
CA SER A 845 -95.01 59.59 19.01
C SER A 845 -93.88 59.20 18.05
N ARG A 846 -93.05 60.12 17.53
CA ARG A 846 -92.15 61.12 18.21
C ARG A 846 -91.10 60.51 19.16
N ARG A 847 -89.82 60.89 18.90
CA ARG A 847 -88.86 61.55 19.83
C ARG A 847 -87.57 60.79 20.22
N ALA A 848 -86.44 61.38 19.80
CA ALA A 848 -85.07 61.31 20.38
C ALA A 848 -84.40 59.91 20.45
N SER A 849 -83.07 59.76 20.53
CA SER A 849 -81.98 60.74 20.79
C SER A 849 -80.69 60.37 20.05
N TYR A 850 -79.74 61.31 20.03
CA TYR A 850 -78.27 61.12 20.01
C TYR A 850 -77.71 59.69 19.88
N THR A 851 -76.84 59.49 18.89
CA THR A 851 -75.47 58.94 19.09
C THR A 851 -74.60 59.30 17.89
N GLU A 852 -73.29 59.36 18.13
CA GLU A 852 -72.25 59.62 17.14
C GLU A 852 -72.14 58.44 16.15
N GLU A 853 -71.80 58.70 14.89
CA GLU A 853 -70.46 58.36 14.39
C GLU A 853 -70.25 58.80 12.93
N SER A 854 -69.02 59.26 12.69
CA SER A 854 -68.21 59.10 11.48
C SER A 854 -68.91 58.98 10.12
N GLY A 855 -68.63 59.96 9.25
CA GLY A 855 -68.89 59.82 7.82
C GLY A 855 -68.15 58.59 7.27
N LYS A 856 -68.88 57.70 6.62
CA LYS A 856 -68.29 56.64 5.80
C LYS A 856 -67.62 57.29 4.59
N GLU A 857 -66.34 57.67 4.74
CA GLU A 857 -65.43 57.66 3.59
C GLU A 857 -65.61 56.30 2.93
N THR A 858 -65.92 56.29 1.64
CA THR A 858 -66.12 55.01 0.98
C THR A 858 -64.78 54.30 0.92
N GLN A 859 -64.80 52.98 0.96
CA GLN A 859 -63.56 52.19 0.84
C GLN A 859 -62.86 52.45 -0.50
N ALA A 860 -63.55 53.04 -1.48
CA ALA A 860 -62.99 53.60 -2.71
C ALA A 860 -62.15 54.86 -2.45
N ASP A 861 -62.65 55.86 -1.70
CA ASP A 861 -61.88 57.07 -1.36
C ASP A 861 -60.58 56.74 -0.62
N LEU A 862 -60.62 55.75 0.29
CA LEU A 862 -59.42 55.24 0.97
C LEU A 862 -58.50 54.49 0.00
N ASN A 863 -59.03 53.65 -0.89
CA ASN A 863 -58.22 52.94 -1.90
C ASN A 863 -57.59 53.89 -2.93
N ASP A 864 -58.27 54.97 -3.30
CA ASP A 864 -57.75 55.97 -4.25
C ASP A 864 -56.68 56.85 -3.60
N LYS A 865 -56.87 57.24 -2.32
CA LYS A 865 -55.80 57.85 -1.52
C LYS A 865 -54.61 56.91 -1.36
N ILE A 866 -54.84 55.61 -1.08
CA ILE A 866 -53.78 54.60 -0.96
C ILE A 866 -53.08 54.35 -2.30
N ALA A 867 -53.80 54.37 -3.43
CA ALA A 867 -53.23 54.24 -4.77
C ALA A 867 -52.36 55.46 -5.12
N TYR A 868 -52.82 56.67 -4.78
CA TYR A 868 -52.03 57.89 -4.93
C TYR A 868 -50.77 57.87 -4.06
N ILE A 869 -50.90 57.52 -2.76
CA ILE A 869 -49.76 57.34 -1.84
C ILE A 869 -48.78 56.30 -2.39
N LYS A 870 -49.29 55.15 -2.85
CA LYS A 870 -48.46 54.08 -3.43
C LYS A 870 -47.70 54.57 -4.66
N ASN A 871 -48.34 55.29 -5.56
CA ASN A 871 -47.69 55.80 -6.78
C ASN A 871 -46.65 56.90 -6.47
N VAL A 872 -46.92 57.79 -5.51
CA VAL A 872 -45.95 58.81 -5.06
C VAL A 872 -44.73 58.16 -4.39
N LEU A 873 -44.94 57.15 -3.54
CA LEU A 873 -43.85 56.40 -2.90
C LEU A 873 -43.06 55.53 -3.89
N LEU A 874 -43.73 54.94 -4.89
CA LEU A 874 -43.06 54.17 -5.93
C LEU A 874 -42.20 55.09 -6.81
N GLY A 875 -42.73 56.25 -7.22
CA GLY A 875 -41.97 57.27 -7.97
C GLY A 875 -40.78 57.83 -7.19
N PHE A 876 -40.92 58.03 -5.86
CA PHE A 876 -39.81 58.42 -4.98
C PHE A 876 -38.72 57.33 -4.90
N LEU A 877 -39.09 56.05 -4.88
CA LEU A 877 -38.13 54.95 -4.86
C LEU A 877 -37.48 54.70 -6.23
N GLU A 878 -38.22 54.88 -7.33
CA GLU A 878 -37.78 54.63 -8.71
C GLU A 878 -36.88 55.76 -9.25
N HIS A 879 -37.28 57.03 -9.11
CA HIS A 879 -36.55 58.18 -9.65
C HIS A 879 -35.53 58.76 -8.66
N LYS A 880 -34.38 58.08 -8.53
CA LYS A 880 -33.31 58.42 -7.58
C LYS A 880 -32.87 59.89 -7.59
N GLU A 881 -32.84 60.53 -8.76
CA GLU A 881 -32.40 61.92 -8.95
C GLU A 881 -33.45 62.97 -8.51
N GLN A 882 -34.73 62.60 -8.45
CA GLN A 882 -35.83 63.51 -8.08
C GLN A 882 -36.21 63.42 -6.59
N ARG A 883 -35.55 62.54 -5.82
CA ARG A 883 -35.84 62.30 -4.41
C ARG A 883 -35.78 63.55 -3.55
N GLU A 884 -34.81 64.44 -3.74
CA GLU A 884 -34.72 65.68 -2.95
C GLU A 884 -35.88 66.64 -3.21
N MET A 885 -36.46 66.65 -4.42
CA MET A 885 -37.65 67.45 -4.74
C MET A 885 -38.96 66.81 -4.25
N LEU A 886 -39.03 65.48 -4.22
CA LEU A 886 -40.20 64.73 -3.77
C LEU A 886 -40.21 64.51 -2.24
N LEU A 887 -39.09 64.67 -1.54
CA LEU A 887 -38.99 64.47 -0.10
C LEU A 887 -39.96 65.34 0.72
N PRO A 888 -40.17 66.65 0.46
CA PRO A 888 -41.14 67.44 1.22
C PRO A 888 -42.59 66.98 0.98
N VAL A 889 -42.88 66.46 -0.21
CA VAL A 889 -44.20 65.90 -0.55
C VAL A 889 -44.42 64.56 0.17
N VAL A 890 -43.41 63.68 0.18
CA VAL A 890 -43.46 62.42 0.93
C VAL A 890 -43.55 62.66 2.45
N SER A 891 -42.80 63.64 2.96
CA SER A 891 -42.82 64.05 4.37
C SER A 891 -44.18 64.60 4.80
N THR A 892 -44.79 65.49 4.01
CA THR A 892 -46.14 66.01 4.30
C THR A 892 -47.24 64.96 4.11
N LEU A 893 -47.07 64.00 3.20
CA LEU A 893 -48.02 62.90 2.98
C LEU A 893 -47.98 61.85 4.11
N LEU A 894 -46.80 61.59 4.68
CA LEU A 894 -46.56 60.62 5.76
C LEU A 894 -46.43 61.24 7.16
N HIS A 895 -46.51 62.58 7.27
CA HIS A 895 -46.34 63.34 8.52
C HIS A 895 -45.02 63.01 9.25
N LEU A 896 -43.90 63.01 8.52
CA LEU A 896 -42.58 62.71 9.09
C LEU A 896 -42.00 63.92 9.84
N ASP A 897 -41.49 63.69 11.04
CA ASP A 897 -40.69 64.69 11.76
C ASP A 897 -39.31 64.85 11.09
N SER A 898 -38.69 66.04 11.22
CA SER A 898 -37.40 66.33 10.58
C SER A 898 -36.22 65.43 11.02
N ASN A 899 -36.38 64.68 12.12
CA ASN A 899 -35.44 63.62 12.50
C ASN A 899 -35.64 62.34 11.67
N ASP A 900 -36.89 62.00 11.34
CA ASP A 900 -37.22 60.82 10.54
C ASP A 900 -37.01 61.07 9.05
N GLU A 901 -37.20 62.30 8.55
CA GLU A 901 -36.72 62.72 7.21
C GLU A 901 -35.21 62.46 7.05
N LYS A 902 -34.41 62.84 8.06
CA LYS A 902 -32.95 62.65 8.05
C LYS A 902 -32.59 61.16 8.12
N ARG A 903 -33.29 60.37 8.94
CA ARG A 903 -33.10 58.91 8.97
C ARG A 903 -33.46 58.27 7.64
N LEU A 904 -34.57 58.67 7.03
CA LEU A 904 -35.01 58.20 5.71
C LEU A 904 -33.96 58.51 4.64
N LEU A 905 -33.44 59.74 4.58
CA LEU A 905 -32.35 60.11 3.67
C LEU A 905 -31.06 59.31 3.93
N ILE A 906 -30.66 59.12 5.20
CA ILE A 906 -29.45 58.36 5.56
C ILE A 906 -29.60 56.87 5.22
N SER A 907 -30.81 56.30 5.28
CA SER A 907 -31.08 54.89 4.92
C SER A 907 -31.27 54.64 3.41
N ILE A 908 -31.40 55.70 2.61
CA ILE A 908 -31.72 55.62 1.17
C ILE A 908 -30.56 56.15 0.28
N ARG A 909 -29.52 56.71 0.90
CA ARG A 909 -28.27 57.19 0.29
C ARG A 909 -27.16 56.14 0.39
#